data_AF-A0AAW0LIF2-F1
#
_entry.id   AF-A0AAW0LIF2-F1
#
_cell.length_a   1.000
_cell.length_b   1.000
_cell.length_c   1.000
_cell.angle_alpha   90.00
_cell.angle_beta   90.00
_cell.angle_gamma   90.00
#
_symmetry.space_group_name_H-M   'P 1'
#
loop_
_entity.id
_entity.type
_entity.pdbx_description
1 polymer ?
#
loop_
_entity_poly.entity_id
_entity_poly.type
_entity_poly.pdbx_seq_one_letter_code
_entity_poly.pdbx_strand_id
1 'polypeptide(L)'
;MESFLSLKVPLILLFLVHCVAAHGRHGVGEQPLSKIAIHRALYALHENASIKVEPVLGTKGEDSQWVTVELKHPEPSQDDWVAVFSPANFNSSSCPDDDEPRQQAPYICSAPIKYKFANDSSAGYTTTGKATLKFQLINQRADFSFALFSGGLSNPKLLAVSNIITFANPKAPLYPRLSQGKSWNEMTVTWTSGYNINEAVPFVEWGLKGESQTQSPAGTLTFSRNAMCGAPARTVGWRDPGFIHTSFLKELWPNTPYTYKLGHRLFNGSFIWSKSYYFKSSPYPGEDSLQRVVIFGDMGKAERDGSNEYSNYQPGSLNTTDQLVNDLNNIDIVFHIGDLPYANGYISQWDQFTSQVEPIASAVPYMIGSGNHERDVPGTGSFYDTNDSGGECGVLAETMFYVPAENRAKYSTDYGMFHFCIADSEHDWREGSEQYKFIEKCLASADRQKQPWLIFAAHRVLGYSSSYWEDGSYGEPMGRESLQKLWQKYKVDIVFFGHIHNYERTCPIYQNQCVNTERSHYSGTVNGTINIVVGGGGSHLSDFGPVQTSWSLFRDSNYGFGKLTAFNHSSLLFEYKRSSDGKVYDSFTISRDYRDVEKKMEKSLLLLVLLSLLGLALAHTNGFGEQPLSKIAIHRTTLALDNNASVIVSPSLVGLKGEDTEWVTVDLVSPNPSSDDWIGVFSPAKFNSSTCPPENDPKQQTPYICSSPIKYMFANHESNSQYASTGKASLRFQLINQRADFSFALFSGGLANPKLVAVSNFISFDNPKAPLYPRLAQGKSWNEMTVTWTSGYDINEAVPIVEWGRQGETQSRSPAATLTFDRTSLCGSPARTVGWRDPGFIHTGTLTGLAISYLKAERDGSNEYSNYQPGSLNTTDQLVNDLNDIDIVFHIGDITYANGYISQWDQFTSQVEPIASKVPYMIASGNHERDWPNTGSFYDKTDSGGECGVLAETMFYVPAENRAKYSTNYGMFHFCIADTEHDWREGTEQYKFIEHCLASVDRQKQPWLIFAAHRVLGYSSDYYYGLEGAFEEPMGRESLQKLWQKYKVDLAFYGHVHNYERSCPIYQNQCVKSGRSHYSGPVDGTIHNQCVKSGRSHYSGPVDGTIHVVVGGGGSHLSTFSGVTPRWSLYRDYDYGFVKLTAFNHSSLLFEYKKSSDGKVYDSFTIAREYKDVLACVHDSCAPTTLAS
;
A
#
# COMPACT_ATOMS: atom_id res chain seq x y z
N MET A 1 -30.69 38.83 69.85
CA MET A 1 -30.66 37.46 70.41
C MET A 1 -29.24 36.93 70.32
N GLU A 2 -28.90 36.01 71.21
CA GLU A 2 -27.59 35.37 71.32
C GLU A 2 -27.29 34.54 70.06
N SER A 3 -26.16 34.72 69.36
CA SER A 3 -24.76 34.44 69.69
C SER A 3 -24.30 33.06 69.18
N PHE A 4 -23.27 33.03 68.33
CA PHE A 4 -22.32 31.91 68.25
C PHE A 4 -20.96 32.44 67.73
N LEU A 5 -19.92 32.31 68.56
CA LEU A 5 -18.50 32.46 68.19
C LEU A 5 -17.95 31.04 67.88
N SER A 6 -16.77 30.79 67.30
CA SER A 6 -15.61 31.61 66.86
C SER A 6 -15.03 30.96 65.56
N LEU A 7 -13.78 31.03 65.07
CA LEU A 7 -12.44 31.58 65.38
C LEU A 7 -11.80 31.84 63.97
N LYS A 8 -11.04 32.90 63.63
CA LYS A 8 -9.71 33.38 64.06
C LYS A 8 -8.60 32.30 63.98
N VAL A 9 -7.35 32.55 63.54
CA VAL A 9 -6.66 33.71 62.91
C VAL A 9 -5.34 33.20 62.25
N PRO A 10 -4.71 33.89 61.26
CA PRO A 10 -3.44 33.47 60.62
C PRO A 10 -2.15 34.12 61.20
N LEU A 11 -1.00 33.77 60.58
CA LEU A 11 0.41 34.24 60.74
C LEU A 11 1.31 33.61 61.84
N ILE A 12 2.51 33.16 61.43
CA ILE A 12 3.86 33.58 61.91
C ILE A 12 4.98 32.93 61.05
N LEU A 13 6.19 33.52 61.04
CA LEU A 13 7.40 33.08 60.29
C LEU A 13 8.38 32.29 61.19
N LEU A 14 9.22 31.40 60.63
CA LEU A 14 10.70 31.50 60.53
C LEU A 14 11.41 30.15 60.22
N PHE A 15 12.35 30.16 59.25
CA PHE A 15 13.73 29.58 59.20
C PHE A 15 14.06 28.13 59.69
N LEU A 16 15.06 27.39 59.17
CA LEU A 16 15.77 27.28 57.87
C LEU A 16 16.82 26.11 57.97
N VAL A 17 17.40 25.64 56.84
CA VAL A 17 18.58 24.73 56.72
C VAL A 17 18.31 23.25 57.11
N HIS A 18 18.52 22.21 56.29
CA HIS A 18 18.96 22.03 54.87
C HIS A 18 18.66 20.55 54.43
N CYS A 19 19.00 19.96 53.27
CA CYS A 19 19.84 20.31 52.10
C CYS A 19 19.49 19.50 50.82
N VAL A 20 20.06 19.90 49.68
CA VAL A 20 20.45 19.11 48.47
C VAL A 20 19.40 18.40 47.58
N ALA A 21 19.57 18.66 46.26
CA ALA A 21 19.19 17.92 45.05
C ALA A 21 17.85 18.23 44.32
N ALA A 22 17.98 18.26 42.98
CA ALA A 22 16.98 18.21 41.91
C ALA A 22 15.78 19.20 41.96
N HIS A 23 15.84 20.24 41.12
CA HIS A 23 14.67 20.93 40.55
C HIS A 23 14.97 21.32 39.09
N GLY A 24 14.31 20.67 38.13
CA GLY A 24 14.31 21.11 36.74
C GLY A 24 13.32 22.27 36.52
N ARG A 25 13.54 23.10 35.49
CA ARG A 25 12.60 24.13 35.05
C ARG A 25 12.31 24.00 33.55
N HIS A 26 11.16 23.43 33.21
CA HIS A 26 10.41 23.89 32.04
C HIS A 26 9.67 25.19 32.44
N GLY A 27 9.40 26.13 31.55
CA GLY A 27 9.86 26.30 30.18
C GLY A 27 9.40 27.68 29.71
N VAL A 28 10.27 28.47 29.07
CA VAL A 28 9.93 29.81 28.56
C VAL A 28 9.77 29.71 27.06
N GLY A 29 8.68 30.23 26.52
CA GLY A 29 8.26 29.98 25.14
C GLY A 29 9.21 30.55 24.09
N GLU A 30 9.42 29.78 23.03
CA GLU A 30 10.11 30.23 21.82
C GLU A 30 9.24 31.17 20.97
N GLN A 31 9.88 32.02 20.17
CA GLN A 31 9.19 32.89 19.21
C GLN A 31 9.41 32.38 17.77
N PRO A 32 8.42 32.49 16.85
CA PRO A 32 8.50 31.89 15.50
C PRO A 32 9.56 32.47 14.52
N LEU A 33 10.58 33.20 14.99
CA LEU A 33 11.53 33.94 14.16
C LEU A 33 13.01 33.84 14.62
N SER A 34 13.36 32.95 15.55
CA SER A 34 14.69 32.94 16.23
C SER A 34 15.59 31.72 16.00
N LYS A 35 15.61 31.11 14.80
CA LYS A 35 16.74 30.29 14.31
C LYS A 35 17.15 30.70 12.87
N ILE A 36 17.60 31.95 12.69
CA ILE A 36 18.41 32.31 11.51
C ILE A 36 19.84 31.82 11.74
N ALA A 37 20.24 30.74 11.07
CA ALA A 37 21.61 30.25 11.12
C ALA A 37 22.56 31.22 10.40
N ILE A 38 23.36 31.97 11.17
CA ILE A 38 24.39 32.87 10.62
C ILE A 38 25.61 32.02 10.25
N HIS A 39 25.56 31.39 9.06
CA HIS A 39 26.64 30.59 8.52
C HIS A 39 27.93 31.41 8.38
N ARG A 40 28.90 31.16 9.26
CA ARG A 40 30.18 31.87 9.26
C ARG A 40 31.15 31.24 8.26
N ALA A 41 31.15 31.76 7.03
CA ALA A 41 32.14 31.38 6.03
C ALA A 41 33.55 31.89 6.40
N LEU A 42 34.47 30.98 6.70
CA LEU A 42 35.87 31.28 7.01
C LEU A 42 36.74 31.19 5.75
N TYR A 43 36.63 32.19 4.87
CA TYR A 43 37.51 32.34 3.72
C TYR A 43 38.91 32.76 4.17
N ALA A 44 39.92 32.02 3.74
CA ALA A 44 41.34 32.34 3.88
C ALA A 44 42.03 32.31 2.51
N LEU A 45 41.32 32.80 1.48
CA LEU A 45 41.77 32.79 0.09
C LEU A 45 43.11 33.51 -0.04
N HIS A 46 44.17 32.74 -0.28
CA HIS A 46 45.54 33.19 -0.22
C HIS A 46 46.07 33.40 -1.65
N GLU A 47 46.43 34.64 -2.03
CA GLU A 47 46.75 35.03 -3.42
C GLU A 47 47.78 34.13 -4.14
N ASN A 48 48.70 33.53 -3.36
CA ASN A 48 49.77 32.67 -3.86
C ASN A 48 49.52 31.16 -3.68
N ALA A 49 48.34 30.76 -3.17
CA ALA A 49 47.87 29.38 -3.13
C ALA A 49 47.12 29.04 -4.44
N SER A 50 47.24 27.80 -4.91
CA SER A 50 46.61 27.38 -6.16
C SER A 50 46.44 25.87 -6.23
N ILE A 51 45.35 25.40 -6.83
CA ILE A 51 45.08 23.98 -7.12
C ILE A 51 44.64 23.85 -8.58
N LYS A 52 45.15 22.84 -9.29
CA LYS A 52 44.98 22.65 -10.74
C LYS A 52 44.74 21.19 -11.10
N VAL A 53 43.90 20.96 -12.11
CA VAL A 53 43.40 19.63 -12.47
C VAL A 53 43.19 19.50 -13.98
N GLU A 54 43.44 18.33 -14.56
CA GLU A 54 43.24 18.05 -15.99
C GLU A 54 41.73 17.98 -16.36
N PRO A 55 41.27 18.60 -17.46
CA PRO A 55 39.91 19.14 -17.50
C PRO A 55 38.75 18.23 -17.97
N VAL A 56 38.99 17.10 -18.64
CA VAL A 56 37.91 16.29 -19.25
C VAL A 56 38.13 14.79 -19.02
N LEU A 57 37.08 14.09 -18.60
CA LEU A 57 37.08 12.67 -18.26
C LEU A 57 36.18 11.84 -19.19
N GLY A 58 36.38 10.52 -19.25
CA GLY A 58 35.47 9.59 -19.94
C GLY A 58 35.41 9.73 -21.46
N THR A 59 36.47 10.27 -22.09
CA THR A 59 36.48 10.64 -23.53
C THR A 59 36.30 9.47 -24.51
N LYS A 60 36.45 8.21 -24.05
CA LYS A 60 36.21 6.99 -24.82
C LYS A 60 35.03 6.18 -24.26
N GLY A 61 34.23 6.78 -23.38
CA GLY A 61 33.18 6.10 -22.62
C GLY A 61 33.65 5.49 -21.29
N GLU A 62 34.81 5.89 -20.77
CA GLU A 62 35.24 5.46 -19.43
C GLU A 62 34.30 6.05 -18.34
N ASP A 63 33.80 5.17 -17.47
CA ASP A 63 32.87 5.48 -16.37
C ASP A 63 33.60 5.86 -15.06
N SER A 64 34.87 5.47 -14.92
CA SER A 64 35.78 6.00 -13.91
C SER A 64 37.12 6.38 -14.54
N GLN A 65 37.79 7.41 -13.98
CA GLN A 65 39.07 7.89 -14.49
C GLN A 65 39.98 8.42 -13.37
N TRP A 66 41.27 8.14 -13.50
CA TRP A 66 42.32 8.71 -12.66
C TRP A 66 42.60 10.16 -13.03
N VAL A 67 42.63 11.01 -12.01
CA VAL A 67 42.81 12.46 -12.09
C VAL A 67 44.03 12.85 -11.25
N THR A 68 44.93 13.65 -11.85
CA THR A 68 46.09 14.22 -11.14
C THR A 68 45.76 15.63 -10.69
N VAL A 69 46.03 15.94 -9.43
CA VAL A 69 45.73 17.22 -8.79
C VAL A 69 47.04 17.84 -8.31
N GLU A 70 47.47 18.92 -8.95
CA GLU A 70 48.64 19.71 -8.51
C GLU A 70 48.17 20.82 -7.57
N LEU A 71 48.80 20.93 -6.40
CA LEU A 71 48.52 21.99 -5.44
C LEU A 71 49.79 22.72 -4.97
N LYS A 72 49.62 23.99 -4.63
CA LYS A 72 50.63 24.86 -4.04
C LYS A 72 50.01 25.66 -2.89
N HIS A 73 50.66 25.68 -1.73
CA HIS A 73 50.34 26.51 -0.58
C HIS A 73 51.63 27.13 -0.01
N PRO A 74 51.76 28.46 0.13
CA PRO A 74 52.99 29.06 0.66
C PRO A 74 53.23 28.85 2.16
N GLU A 75 52.19 28.59 2.95
CA GLU A 75 52.26 28.38 4.40
C GLU A 75 51.75 26.96 4.78
N PRO A 76 52.38 25.89 4.26
CA PRO A 76 51.83 24.54 4.30
C PRO A 76 51.79 23.95 5.72
N SER A 77 50.65 23.37 6.09
CA SER A 77 50.44 22.69 7.37
C SER A 77 50.38 21.17 7.23
N GLN A 78 50.48 20.44 8.34
CA GLN A 78 50.22 18.99 8.39
C GLN A 78 48.72 18.66 8.30
N ASP A 79 47.85 19.61 8.62
CA ASP A 79 46.39 19.50 8.60
C ASP A 79 45.74 20.15 7.35
N ASP A 80 46.55 20.48 6.33
CA ASP A 80 46.04 20.89 5.02
C ASP A 80 45.46 19.69 4.26
N TRP A 81 44.34 19.88 3.57
CA TRP A 81 43.63 18.80 2.89
C TRP A 81 42.92 19.27 1.60
N VAL A 82 42.74 18.35 0.66
CA VAL A 82 42.02 18.57 -0.60
C VAL A 82 40.72 17.80 -0.58
N ALA A 83 39.63 18.52 -0.79
CA ALA A 83 38.28 18.00 -0.98
C ALA A 83 37.95 17.81 -2.46
N VAL A 84 37.10 16.82 -2.76
CA VAL A 84 36.43 16.64 -4.06
C VAL A 84 34.95 17.00 -3.89
N PHE A 85 34.46 17.97 -4.64
CA PHE A 85 33.04 18.37 -4.64
C PHE A 85 32.37 18.04 -5.96
N SER A 86 31.12 17.57 -5.89
CA SER A 86 30.25 17.37 -7.04
C SER A 86 28.78 17.54 -6.64
N PRO A 87 28.05 18.58 -7.10
CA PRO A 87 28.43 19.55 -8.13
C PRO A 87 29.67 20.40 -7.80
N ALA A 88 30.30 20.93 -8.85
CA ALA A 88 31.53 21.72 -8.74
C ALA A 88 31.34 23.06 -8.02
N ASN A 89 30.11 23.58 -7.97
CA ASN A 89 29.71 24.74 -7.18
C ASN A 89 29.21 24.29 -5.81
N PHE A 90 30.02 24.47 -4.77
CA PHE A 90 29.79 23.99 -3.41
C PHE A 90 29.76 25.14 -2.38
N ASN A 91 28.99 24.98 -1.31
CA ASN A 91 28.96 25.95 -0.22
C ASN A 91 30.03 25.61 0.84
N SER A 92 31.17 26.30 0.79
CA SER A 92 32.28 26.12 1.73
C SER A 92 32.05 26.71 3.14
N SER A 93 30.82 27.15 3.45
CA SER A 93 30.50 27.70 4.77
C SER A 93 30.47 26.62 5.84
N SER A 94 30.69 27.01 7.10
CA SER A 94 30.54 26.12 8.24
C SER A 94 29.05 25.87 8.52
N CYS A 95 28.67 24.59 8.57
CA CYS A 95 27.36 24.11 9.00
C CYS A 95 27.55 23.02 10.08
N PRO A 96 28.06 23.35 11.29
CA PRO A 96 27.89 22.47 12.43
C PRO A 96 26.42 22.50 12.85
N ASP A 97 25.89 21.34 13.23
CA ASP A 97 24.59 21.24 13.88
C ASP A 97 24.82 20.59 15.24
N ASP A 98 24.92 21.42 16.29
CA ASP A 98 25.27 20.99 17.65
C ASP A 98 24.18 20.10 18.28
N ASP A 99 22.97 20.07 17.67
CA ASP A 99 21.83 19.24 18.09
C ASP A 99 21.81 17.84 17.42
N GLU A 100 22.62 17.57 16.38
CA GLU A 100 22.55 16.35 15.52
C GLU A 100 23.80 15.44 15.58
N PRO A 101 23.84 14.41 16.46
CA PRO A 101 25.04 13.62 16.74
C PRO A 101 25.47 12.66 15.61
N ARG A 102 24.71 12.54 14.52
CA ARG A 102 25.09 11.74 13.33
C ARG A 102 25.90 12.53 12.32
N GLN A 103 25.95 13.87 12.42
CA GLN A 103 26.75 14.67 11.49
C GLN A 103 28.24 14.56 11.83
N GLN A 104 29.06 14.27 10.81
CA GLN A 104 30.48 14.04 10.93
C GLN A 104 31.30 15.23 10.41
N ALA A 105 32.55 15.36 10.88
CA ALA A 105 33.52 16.29 10.31
C ALA A 105 34.02 15.79 8.94
N PRO A 106 34.28 16.67 7.95
CA PRO A 106 34.25 18.13 8.04
C PRO A 106 32.83 18.74 8.00
N TYR A 107 32.57 19.72 8.86
CA TYR A 107 31.25 20.35 9.06
C TYR A 107 30.95 21.45 8.01
N ILE A 108 30.99 21.08 6.73
CA ILE A 108 30.80 21.99 5.59
C ILE A 108 29.37 21.88 5.05
N CYS A 109 28.75 23.02 4.71
CA CYS A 109 27.36 23.09 4.25
C CYS A 109 27.06 22.32 2.93
N SER A 110 28.09 21.97 2.18
CA SER A 110 28.05 20.91 1.18
C SER A 110 29.04 19.83 1.58
N ALA A 111 28.59 18.59 1.73
CA ALA A 111 29.47 17.45 1.90
C ALA A 111 30.39 17.27 0.65
N PRO A 112 31.72 17.16 0.80
CA PRO A 112 32.56 16.62 -0.27
C PRO A 112 32.24 15.15 -0.51
N ILE A 113 32.45 14.69 -1.74
CA ILE A 113 32.35 13.28 -2.13
C ILE A 113 33.41 12.47 -1.37
N LYS A 114 34.64 12.99 -1.35
CA LYS A 114 35.81 12.42 -0.66
C LYS A 114 36.92 13.46 -0.53
N TYR A 115 37.97 13.14 0.20
CA TYR A 115 39.10 14.02 0.47
C TYR A 115 40.42 13.29 0.75
N LYS A 116 41.54 14.02 0.73
CA LYS A 116 42.89 13.56 1.11
C LYS A 116 43.67 14.65 1.82
N PHE A 117 44.55 14.30 2.76
CA PHE A 117 45.52 15.25 3.29
C PHE A 117 46.58 15.60 2.24
N ALA A 118 47.06 16.84 2.22
CA ALA A 118 48.00 17.33 1.20
C ALA A 118 49.38 16.65 1.26
N ASN A 119 49.71 16.00 2.38
CA ASN A 119 50.94 15.23 2.58
C ASN A 119 50.85 13.74 2.17
N ASP A 120 49.66 13.22 1.84
CA ASP A 120 49.37 11.78 1.56
C ASP A 120 50.39 11.14 0.59
N SER A 121 50.47 11.67 -0.63
CA SER A 121 51.44 11.24 -1.65
C SER A 121 52.81 11.91 -1.53
N SER A 122 52.93 12.91 -0.66
CA SER A 122 53.88 14.03 -0.80
C SER A 122 54.49 14.39 0.55
N ALA A 123 55.28 13.49 1.14
CA ALA A 123 55.86 13.66 2.47
C ALA A 123 56.70 14.95 2.68
N GLY A 124 57.19 15.57 1.59
CA GLY A 124 57.87 16.88 1.64
C GLY A 124 56.94 18.11 1.62
N TYR A 125 55.62 17.95 1.58
CA TYR A 125 54.64 19.03 1.41
C TYR A 125 54.84 20.18 2.41
N THR A 126 54.94 19.84 3.69
CA THR A 126 55.14 20.76 4.83
C THR A 126 56.42 21.59 4.78
N THR A 127 57.35 21.26 3.87
CA THR A 127 58.62 21.99 3.68
C THR A 127 58.72 22.68 2.32
N THR A 128 57.91 22.26 1.35
CA THR A 128 58.00 22.70 -0.06
C THR A 128 56.79 23.51 -0.52
N GLY A 129 55.68 23.43 0.21
CA GLY A 129 54.42 24.07 -0.16
C GLY A 129 53.80 23.50 -1.44
N LYS A 130 54.13 22.25 -1.82
CA LYS A 130 53.70 21.62 -3.08
C LYS A 130 53.40 20.14 -2.89
N ALA A 131 52.32 19.67 -3.52
CA ALA A 131 51.97 18.26 -3.58
C ALA A 131 51.30 17.91 -4.91
N THR A 132 51.35 16.62 -5.24
CA THR A 132 50.68 16.05 -6.42
C THR A 132 49.85 14.86 -5.96
N LEU A 133 48.55 15.08 -5.74
CA LEU A 133 47.61 14.05 -5.32
C LEU A 133 47.04 13.32 -6.54
N LYS A 134 46.58 12.10 -6.34
CA LYS A 134 45.81 11.34 -7.33
C LYS A 134 44.50 10.85 -6.71
N PHE A 135 43.45 10.98 -7.50
CA PHE A 135 42.10 10.51 -7.19
C PHE A 135 41.57 9.71 -8.38
N GLN A 136 40.78 8.66 -8.14
CA GLN A 136 39.98 7.98 -9.15
C GLN A 136 38.54 8.47 -9.02
N LEU A 137 38.07 9.29 -9.97
CA LEU A 137 36.67 9.74 -9.96
C LEU A 137 35.79 8.73 -10.68
N ILE A 138 34.57 8.55 -10.18
CA ILE A 138 33.49 7.84 -10.86
C ILE A 138 32.52 8.85 -11.48
N ASN A 139 31.85 8.47 -12.57
CA ASN A 139 30.84 9.32 -13.20
C ASN A 139 29.52 9.23 -12.42
N GLN A 140 29.14 10.32 -11.76
CA GLN A 140 27.91 10.39 -10.96
C GLN A 140 27.13 11.70 -11.23
N ARG A 141 26.84 11.97 -12.51
CA ARG A 141 25.90 12.99 -13.05
C ARG A 141 26.33 14.45 -13.04
N ALA A 142 26.94 14.95 -11.98
CA ALA A 142 27.35 16.36 -11.90
C ALA A 142 28.82 16.55 -12.28
N ASP A 143 29.22 17.81 -12.47
CA ASP A 143 30.61 18.23 -12.63
C ASP A 143 31.39 18.16 -11.30
N PHE A 144 32.70 18.37 -11.36
CA PHE A 144 33.60 18.27 -10.22
C PHE A 144 34.49 19.52 -10.06
N SER A 145 34.73 19.90 -8.81
CA SER A 145 35.83 20.80 -8.43
C SER A 145 36.64 20.22 -7.27
N PHE A 146 37.88 20.68 -7.15
CA PHE A 146 38.77 20.33 -6.07
C PHE A 146 39.10 21.58 -5.26
N ALA A 147 39.09 21.46 -3.94
CA ALA A 147 39.26 22.59 -3.03
C ALA A 147 40.32 22.29 -1.97
N LEU A 148 41.27 23.21 -1.81
CA LEU A 148 42.32 23.14 -0.80
C LEU A 148 41.87 23.88 0.48
N PHE A 149 41.97 23.20 1.62
CA PHE A 149 41.66 23.72 2.95
C PHE A 149 42.87 23.62 3.89
N SER A 150 42.88 24.46 4.94
CA SER A 150 43.74 24.35 6.12
C SER A 150 42.92 24.38 7.41
N GLY A 151 43.54 24.06 8.56
CA GLY A 151 42.85 23.99 9.86
C GLY A 151 42.15 22.66 10.14
N GLY A 152 42.52 21.61 9.38
CA GLY A 152 42.00 20.26 9.53
C GLY A 152 40.53 20.14 9.14
N LEU A 153 39.94 18.99 9.52
CA LEU A 153 38.53 18.70 9.23
C LEU A 153 37.57 19.44 10.18
N SER A 154 38.00 19.74 11.41
CA SER A 154 37.15 20.35 12.45
C SER A 154 37.00 21.87 12.29
N ASN A 155 37.98 22.57 11.73
CA ASN A 155 37.96 24.04 11.54
C ASN A 155 38.41 24.45 10.11
N PRO A 156 37.78 23.92 9.05
CA PRO A 156 38.29 24.04 7.69
C PRO A 156 38.17 25.47 7.16
N LYS A 157 39.27 25.98 6.62
CA LYS A 157 39.36 27.30 5.98
C LYS A 157 39.68 27.14 4.50
N LEU A 158 38.83 27.66 3.63
CA LEU A 158 39.04 27.54 2.17
C LEU A 158 40.20 28.43 1.72
N LEU A 159 41.21 27.83 1.09
CA LEU A 159 42.41 28.48 0.58
C LEU A 159 42.39 28.71 -0.94
N ALA A 160 41.96 27.69 -1.70
CA ALA A 160 41.92 27.73 -3.17
C ALA A 160 40.90 26.71 -3.74
N VAL A 161 40.38 26.98 -4.94
CA VAL A 161 39.49 26.08 -5.70
C VAL A 161 40.05 25.89 -7.11
N SER A 162 39.86 24.71 -7.70
CA SER A 162 40.37 24.35 -9.02
C SER A 162 39.55 24.91 -10.16
N ASN A 163 40.05 24.74 -11.39
CA ASN A 163 39.17 24.67 -12.54
C ASN A 163 38.13 23.54 -12.38
N ILE A 164 36.93 23.75 -12.93
CA ILE A 164 35.89 22.73 -13.02
C ILE A 164 36.32 21.67 -14.04
N ILE A 165 36.00 20.40 -13.76
CA ILE A 165 36.21 19.26 -14.67
C ILE A 165 34.93 18.44 -14.77
N THR A 166 34.74 17.69 -15.86
CA THR A 166 33.55 16.84 -16.03
C THR A 166 33.78 15.66 -16.95
N PHE A 167 32.89 14.66 -16.89
CA PHE A 167 32.86 13.53 -17.82
C PHE A 167 32.27 13.96 -19.17
N ALA A 168 32.70 13.31 -20.27
CA ALA A 168 32.24 13.62 -21.63
C ALA A 168 30.72 13.42 -21.82
N ASN A 169 30.12 12.49 -21.07
CA ASN A 169 28.68 12.46 -20.83
C ASN A 169 28.39 12.16 -19.35
N PRO A 170 28.11 13.19 -18.52
CA PRO A 170 27.80 12.98 -17.11
C PRO A 170 26.47 12.23 -16.90
N LYS A 171 25.53 12.34 -17.84
CA LYS A 171 24.18 11.75 -17.74
C LYS A 171 24.12 10.26 -18.13
N ALA A 172 25.24 9.65 -18.50
CA ALA A 172 25.31 8.27 -19.02
C ALA A 172 24.59 7.22 -18.14
N PRO A 173 24.03 6.15 -18.74
CA PRO A 173 23.48 5.02 -18.00
C PRO A 173 24.60 4.13 -17.44
N LEU A 174 24.64 3.98 -16.12
CA LEU A 174 25.76 3.40 -15.38
C LEU A 174 25.32 2.48 -14.23
N TYR A 175 26.27 1.64 -13.81
CA TYR A 175 26.20 0.79 -12.61
C TYR A 175 24.94 -0.09 -12.54
N PRO A 176 24.65 -0.92 -13.57
CA PRO A 176 23.53 -1.83 -13.50
C PRO A 176 23.74 -2.91 -12.45
N ARG A 177 22.66 -3.21 -11.73
CA ARG A 177 22.54 -4.28 -10.75
C ARG A 177 21.34 -5.15 -11.14
N LEU A 178 21.58 -6.46 -11.15
CA LEU A 178 20.59 -7.49 -11.43
C LEU A 178 19.90 -7.89 -10.14
N SER A 179 18.62 -8.22 -10.22
CA SER A 179 17.86 -8.80 -9.12
C SER A 179 16.82 -9.76 -9.68
N GLN A 180 16.46 -10.79 -8.92
CA GLN A 180 15.43 -11.72 -9.34
C GLN A 180 14.06 -11.02 -9.34
N GLY A 181 13.29 -11.25 -10.41
CA GLY A 181 11.96 -10.70 -10.55
C GLY A 181 10.90 -11.40 -9.69
N LYS A 182 9.63 -11.09 -9.94
CA LYS A 182 8.47 -11.73 -9.27
C LYS A 182 8.19 -13.15 -9.76
N SER A 183 9.06 -13.72 -10.58
CA SER A 183 8.95 -15.08 -11.12
C SER A 183 10.35 -15.58 -11.51
N TRP A 184 10.56 -16.90 -11.44
CA TRP A 184 11.87 -17.53 -11.69
C TRP A 184 12.46 -17.25 -13.09
N ASN A 185 11.59 -16.98 -14.08
CA ASN A 185 11.93 -16.64 -15.47
C ASN A 185 11.97 -15.11 -15.72
N GLU A 186 12.02 -14.29 -14.67
CA GLU A 186 12.16 -12.83 -14.73
C GLU A 186 13.46 -12.38 -14.04
N MET A 187 14.25 -11.57 -14.74
CA MET A 187 15.40 -10.86 -14.18
C MET A 187 15.15 -9.36 -14.32
N THR A 188 15.41 -8.58 -13.28
CA THR A 188 15.40 -7.12 -13.40
C THR A 188 16.80 -6.59 -13.65
N VAL A 189 16.88 -5.50 -14.42
CA VAL A 189 18.10 -4.70 -14.61
C VAL A 189 17.80 -3.31 -14.09
N THR A 190 18.34 -2.96 -12.93
CA THR A 190 18.23 -1.62 -12.34
C THR A 190 19.52 -0.85 -12.54
N TRP A 191 19.47 0.36 -13.09
CA TRP A 191 20.65 1.22 -13.34
C TRP A 191 20.39 2.69 -13.00
N THR A 192 21.44 3.50 -12.91
CA THR A 192 21.33 4.94 -12.63
C THR A 192 21.71 5.76 -13.86
N SER A 193 21.05 6.89 -14.12
CA SER A 193 21.48 7.86 -15.12
C SER A 193 21.17 9.30 -14.72
N GLY A 194 21.58 10.27 -15.55
CA GLY A 194 21.19 11.67 -15.43
C GLY A 194 20.06 12.11 -16.36
N TYR A 195 19.44 11.19 -17.11
CA TYR A 195 18.32 11.50 -18.01
C TYR A 195 16.97 11.24 -17.36
N ASN A 196 16.14 12.27 -17.29
CA ASN A 196 14.73 12.13 -16.92
C ASN A 196 13.91 11.56 -18.09
N ILE A 197 12.71 11.03 -17.81
CA ILE A 197 11.79 10.50 -18.83
C ILE A 197 11.28 11.56 -19.83
N ASN A 198 11.43 12.86 -19.50
CA ASN A 198 11.17 13.98 -20.41
C ASN A 198 12.40 14.45 -21.20
N GLU A 199 13.56 13.80 -21.02
CA GLU A 199 14.78 13.98 -21.83
C GLU A 199 15.06 12.77 -22.73
N ALA A 200 14.86 11.56 -22.20
CA ALA A 200 15.10 10.29 -22.88
C ALA A 200 14.05 9.23 -22.50
N VAL A 201 13.77 8.31 -23.41
CA VAL A 201 13.06 7.06 -23.08
C VAL A 201 14.10 6.00 -22.65
N PRO A 202 14.09 5.52 -21.39
CA PRO A 202 14.99 4.48 -20.91
C PRO A 202 14.48 3.08 -21.27
N PHE A 203 15.39 2.20 -21.66
CA PHE A 203 15.11 0.81 -22.02
C PHE A 203 16.38 -0.06 -21.89
N VAL A 204 16.21 -1.38 -21.97
CA VAL A 204 17.32 -2.34 -22.05
C VAL A 204 17.23 -3.09 -23.37
N GLU A 205 18.31 -3.11 -24.15
CA GLU A 205 18.47 -4.00 -25.30
C GLU A 205 19.13 -5.30 -24.82
N TRP A 206 18.50 -6.45 -25.04
CA TRP A 206 18.97 -7.73 -24.50
C TRP A 206 18.51 -8.93 -25.33
N GLY A 207 19.14 -10.09 -25.15
CA GLY A 207 18.77 -11.30 -25.86
C GLY A 207 19.83 -12.40 -25.74
N LEU A 208 19.63 -13.50 -26.47
CA LEU A 208 20.60 -14.59 -26.51
C LEU A 208 21.91 -14.13 -27.17
N LYS A 209 23.04 -14.61 -26.66
CA LYS A 209 24.38 -14.14 -27.05
C LYS A 209 24.70 -14.48 -28.51
N GLY A 210 24.57 -13.47 -29.38
CA GLY A 210 24.82 -13.58 -30.82
C GLY A 210 23.56 -13.67 -31.70
N GLU A 211 22.38 -13.62 -31.09
CA GLU A 211 21.08 -13.61 -31.79
C GLU A 211 20.47 -12.20 -31.88
N SER A 212 19.30 -12.08 -32.49
CA SER A 212 18.51 -10.83 -32.50
C SER A 212 18.19 -10.39 -31.08
N GLN A 213 18.55 -9.15 -30.73
CA GLN A 213 18.24 -8.56 -29.43
C GLN A 213 16.83 -7.93 -29.45
N THR A 214 16.12 -8.04 -28.34
CA THR A 214 14.83 -7.43 -28.02
C THR A 214 15.05 -6.19 -27.16
N GLN A 215 14.08 -5.27 -27.10
CA GLN A 215 14.13 -4.11 -26.22
C GLN A 215 12.99 -4.18 -25.17
N SER A 216 13.36 -4.22 -23.88
CA SER A 216 12.41 -4.07 -22.76
C SER A 216 12.39 -2.62 -22.29
N PRO A 217 11.22 -2.01 -22.01
CA PRO A 217 11.15 -0.67 -21.40
C PRO A 217 11.65 -0.69 -19.96
N ALA A 218 11.87 0.49 -19.37
CA ALA A 218 12.19 0.62 -17.95
C ALA A 218 11.28 1.61 -17.22
N GLY A 219 10.74 1.20 -16.07
CA GLY A 219 10.14 2.13 -15.11
C GLY A 219 11.23 3.02 -14.51
N THR A 220 10.91 4.27 -14.16
CA THR A 220 11.89 5.24 -13.64
C THR A 220 11.43 5.84 -12.32
N LEU A 221 12.31 5.82 -11.33
CA LEU A 221 12.13 6.37 -9.99
C LEU A 221 13.21 7.41 -9.67
N THR A 222 12.91 8.29 -8.73
CA THR A 222 13.83 9.23 -8.11
C THR A 222 13.23 9.72 -6.79
N PHE A 223 14.04 10.34 -5.94
CA PHE A 223 13.62 10.95 -4.68
C PHE A 223 14.21 12.36 -4.54
N SER A 224 13.52 13.22 -3.80
CA SER A 224 13.98 14.60 -3.54
C SER A 224 14.53 14.75 -2.12
N ARG A 225 15.25 15.85 -1.86
CA ARG A 225 15.75 16.23 -0.53
C ARG A 225 14.67 16.11 0.56
N ASN A 226 13.42 16.44 0.25
CA ASN A 226 12.32 16.45 1.21
C ASN A 226 11.72 15.07 1.52
N ALA A 227 12.12 14.01 0.79
CA ALA A 227 11.79 12.63 1.11
C ALA A 227 12.68 12.06 2.25
N MET A 228 13.84 12.67 2.50
CA MET A 228 14.73 12.29 3.60
C MET A 228 14.13 12.71 4.95
N CYS A 229 14.11 11.84 5.94
CA CYS A 229 13.44 12.08 7.22
C CYS A 229 14.23 13.01 8.16
N GLY A 230 15.57 13.00 8.13
CA GLY A 230 16.43 13.71 9.10
C GLY A 230 17.79 14.14 8.55
N ALA A 231 18.67 14.65 9.43
CA ALA A 231 20.05 14.98 9.08
C ALA A 231 20.99 13.76 9.27
N PRO A 232 22.12 13.70 8.51
CA PRO A 232 22.56 14.62 7.46
C PRO A 232 21.87 14.45 6.10
N ALA A 233 21.06 13.41 5.89
CA ALA A 233 20.42 13.09 4.59
C ALA A 233 19.64 14.26 3.97
N ARG A 234 18.82 14.93 4.77
CA ARG A 234 17.99 16.09 4.38
C ARG A 234 18.79 17.39 4.27
N THR A 235 19.99 17.46 4.87
CA THR A 235 20.75 18.70 5.10
C THR A 235 22.10 18.71 4.35
N VAL A 236 23.23 18.49 5.03
CA VAL A 236 24.58 18.68 4.46
C VAL A 236 25.02 17.54 3.55
N GLY A 237 24.51 16.33 3.79
CA GLY A 237 24.86 15.12 3.04
C GLY A 237 24.02 14.90 1.77
N TRP A 238 22.94 15.69 1.58
CA TRP A 238 22.09 15.60 0.40
C TRP A 238 22.87 15.78 -0.90
N ARG A 239 22.69 14.81 -1.81
CA ARG A 239 23.13 14.89 -3.20
C ARG A 239 22.02 14.37 -4.10
N ASP A 240 21.85 15.00 -5.26
CA ASP A 240 20.85 14.58 -6.24
C ASP A 240 21.15 13.17 -6.79
N PRO A 241 20.21 12.20 -6.70
CA PRO A 241 20.42 10.81 -7.13
C PRO A 241 20.29 10.63 -8.64
N GLY A 242 19.82 11.64 -9.38
CA GLY A 242 19.38 11.51 -10.76
C GLY A 242 18.16 10.60 -10.87
N PHE A 243 18.23 9.67 -11.82
CA PHE A 243 17.11 8.80 -12.16
C PHE A 243 17.57 7.34 -12.10
N ILE A 244 16.80 6.53 -11.37
CA ILE A 244 17.01 5.09 -11.26
C ILE A 244 15.98 4.42 -12.16
N HIS A 245 16.44 3.59 -13.09
CA HIS A 245 15.59 2.92 -14.07
C HIS A 245 15.64 1.42 -13.84
N THR A 246 14.49 0.74 -13.85
CA THR A 246 14.38 -0.71 -13.70
C THR A 246 13.64 -1.29 -14.90
N SER A 247 14.33 -2.14 -15.66
CA SER A 247 13.75 -2.93 -16.75
C SER A 247 13.51 -4.38 -16.33
N PHE A 248 12.54 -5.04 -16.95
CA PHE A 248 12.15 -6.42 -16.68
C PHE A 248 12.44 -7.28 -17.91
N LEU A 249 13.28 -8.30 -17.73
CA LEU A 249 13.71 -9.25 -18.75
C LEU A 249 12.98 -10.56 -18.47
N LYS A 250 11.94 -10.83 -19.26
CA LYS A 250 10.94 -11.91 -19.05
C LYS A 250 11.11 -13.08 -20.00
N GLU A 251 10.41 -14.17 -19.72
CA GLU A 251 10.44 -15.41 -20.51
C GLU A 251 11.86 -15.97 -20.68
N LEU A 252 12.68 -15.82 -19.63
CA LEU A 252 14.03 -16.35 -19.58
C LEU A 252 13.99 -17.87 -19.58
N TRP A 253 14.74 -18.47 -20.49
CA TRP A 253 14.99 -19.90 -20.50
C TRP A 253 15.93 -20.23 -19.34
N PRO A 254 15.74 -21.32 -18.58
CA PRO A 254 16.56 -21.59 -17.41
C PRO A 254 18.04 -21.80 -17.78
N ASN A 255 18.94 -21.48 -16.85
CA ASN A 255 20.39 -21.72 -16.95
C ASN A 255 21.10 -21.13 -18.20
N THR A 256 20.49 -20.16 -18.90
CA THR A 256 20.85 -19.73 -20.26
C THR A 256 21.61 -18.38 -20.26
N PRO A 257 22.66 -18.20 -21.10
CA PRO A 257 23.45 -16.96 -21.14
C PRO A 257 22.85 -15.88 -22.05
N TYR A 258 22.62 -14.70 -21.48
CA TYR A 258 22.05 -13.53 -22.15
C TYR A 258 23.08 -12.37 -22.22
N THR A 259 22.98 -11.56 -23.27
CA THR A 259 23.60 -10.23 -23.40
C THR A 259 22.61 -9.13 -23.03
N TYR A 260 23.09 -8.01 -22.49
CA TYR A 260 22.29 -6.78 -22.37
C TYR A 260 23.08 -5.48 -22.48
N LYS A 261 22.39 -4.37 -22.78
CA LYS A 261 22.88 -2.98 -22.75
C LYS A 261 21.79 -2.07 -22.20
N LEU A 262 22.21 -1.02 -21.50
CA LEU A 262 21.34 0.07 -21.06
C LEU A 262 21.23 1.08 -22.21
N GLY A 263 20.00 1.47 -22.55
CA GLY A 263 19.68 2.36 -23.64
C GLY A 263 18.85 3.56 -23.20
N HIS A 264 19.16 4.72 -23.74
CA HIS A 264 18.39 5.96 -23.59
C HIS A 264 18.15 6.57 -24.97
N ARG A 265 16.90 6.56 -25.43
CA ARG A 265 16.52 7.17 -26.72
C ARG A 265 16.07 8.62 -26.48
N LEU A 266 16.91 9.57 -26.88
CA LEU A 266 16.63 11.00 -26.76
C LEU A 266 15.52 11.41 -27.75
N PHE A 267 14.75 12.44 -27.41
CA PHE A 267 13.63 12.91 -28.26
C PHE A 267 14.06 13.47 -29.63
N ASN A 268 15.35 13.74 -29.85
CA ASN A 268 15.93 14.05 -31.16
C ASN A 268 16.18 12.81 -32.05
N GLY A 269 15.83 11.61 -31.57
CA GLY A 269 16.01 10.33 -32.28
C GLY A 269 17.39 9.67 -32.11
N SER A 270 18.33 10.32 -31.42
CA SER A 270 19.64 9.72 -31.11
C SER A 270 19.58 8.81 -29.88
N PHE A 271 20.53 7.87 -29.79
CA PHE A 271 20.60 6.89 -28.71
C PHE A 271 21.90 7.05 -27.92
N ILE A 272 21.79 7.01 -26.59
CA ILE A 272 22.90 6.87 -25.67
C ILE A 272 22.89 5.43 -25.15
N TRP A 273 24.06 4.78 -25.15
CA TRP A 273 24.24 3.37 -24.82
C TRP A 273 25.32 3.17 -23.76
N SER A 274 25.16 2.15 -22.92
CA SER A 274 26.23 1.64 -22.06
C SER A 274 27.21 0.73 -22.82
N LYS A 275 28.27 0.29 -22.12
CA LYS A 275 28.99 -0.95 -22.43
C LYS A 275 28.02 -2.16 -22.45
N SER A 276 28.41 -3.25 -23.12
CA SER A 276 27.63 -4.50 -23.11
C SER A 276 27.95 -5.34 -21.88
N TYR A 277 26.91 -5.85 -21.23
CA TYR A 277 26.95 -6.71 -20.06
C TYR A 277 26.40 -8.10 -20.41
N TYR A 278 26.58 -9.06 -19.51
CA TYR A 278 26.23 -10.48 -19.71
C TYR A 278 25.74 -11.06 -18.39
N PHE A 279 24.70 -11.89 -18.42
CA PHE A 279 24.28 -12.68 -17.26
C PHE A 279 23.87 -14.09 -17.66
N LYS A 280 23.72 -14.97 -16.68
CA LYS A 280 23.10 -16.29 -16.83
C LYS A 280 21.78 -16.27 -16.07
N SER A 281 20.69 -16.67 -16.71
CA SER A 281 19.37 -16.77 -16.07
C SER A 281 19.34 -17.85 -14.98
N SER A 282 18.44 -17.68 -14.02
CA SER A 282 18.21 -18.62 -12.93
C SER A 282 17.88 -20.04 -13.45
N PRO A 283 18.20 -21.10 -12.69
CA PRO A 283 17.58 -22.41 -12.85
C PRO A 283 16.08 -22.35 -12.59
N TYR A 284 15.33 -23.32 -13.10
CA TYR A 284 13.94 -23.54 -12.74
C TYR A 284 13.82 -23.98 -11.25
N PRO A 285 12.76 -23.60 -10.50
CA PRO A 285 12.58 -24.02 -9.11
C PRO A 285 12.50 -25.56 -8.98
N GLY A 286 13.50 -26.14 -8.31
CA GLY A 286 13.74 -27.58 -8.22
C GLY A 286 14.48 -28.23 -9.39
N GLU A 287 15.23 -27.45 -10.19
CA GLU A 287 16.16 -28.01 -11.16
C GLU A 287 17.37 -28.64 -10.45
N ASP A 288 17.67 -29.91 -10.74
CA ASP A 288 18.79 -30.66 -10.14
C ASP A 288 20.11 -30.27 -10.83
N SER A 289 20.66 -29.12 -10.46
CA SER A 289 21.88 -28.54 -11.04
C SER A 289 22.82 -28.01 -9.96
N LEU A 290 24.12 -27.91 -10.25
CA LEU A 290 25.08 -27.25 -9.36
C LEU A 290 24.69 -25.77 -9.17
N GLN A 291 24.49 -25.34 -7.92
CA GLN A 291 23.99 -24.00 -7.56
C GLN A 291 24.81 -23.42 -6.41
N ARG A 292 25.40 -22.23 -6.62
CA ARG A 292 26.43 -21.64 -5.75
C ARG A 292 26.00 -20.24 -5.29
N VAL A 293 25.50 -20.13 -4.07
CA VAL A 293 24.96 -18.88 -3.50
C VAL A 293 25.96 -18.28 -2.53
N VAL A 294 26.18 -16.96 -2.60
CA VAL A 294 26.96 -16.21 -1.60
C VAL A 294 26.04 -15.42 -0.68
N ILE A 295 26.38 -15.31 0.61
CA ILE A 295 25.64 -14.53 1.59
C ILE A 295 26.57 -13.86 2.63
N PHE A 296 26.35 -12.58 2.90
CA PHE A 296 27.04 -11.76 3.90
C PHE A 296 26.21 -10.51 4.23
N GLY A 297 26.43 -9.88 5.37
CA GLY A 297 25.95 -8.51 5.64
C GLY A 297 27.09 -7.48 5.60
N ASP A 298 26.78 -6.21 5.86
CA ASP A 298 27.73 -5.28 6.50
C ASP A 298 29.01 -4.96 5.70
N MET A 299 28.95 -5.06 4.37
CA MET A 299 30.13 -4.86 3.51
C MET A 299 30.56 -3.39 3.43
N GLY A 300 29.61 -2.44 3.43
CA GLY A 300 29.92 -1.03 3.18
C GLY A 300 30.64 -0.80 1.85
N LYS A 301 31.46 0.25 1.83
CA LYS A 301 32.29 0.67 0.70
C LYS A 301 33.70 1.05 1.17
N ALA A 302 34.65 1.25 0.25
CA ALA A 302 35.84 2.08 0.51
C ALA A 302 36.47 2.59 -0.79
N GLU A 303 37.21 3.69 -0.70
CA GLU A 303 37.86 4.32 -1.85
C GLU A 303 39.09 3.57 -2.37
N ARG A 304 39.02 3.11 -3.62
CA ARG A 304 40.13 2.39 -4.30
C ARG A 304 41.39 3.24 -4.52
N ASP A 305 41.28 4.57 -4.44
CA ASP A 305 42.43 5.48 -4.51
C ASP A 305 43.05 5.81 -3.13
N GLY A 306 42.49 5.27 -2.04
CA GLY A 306 42.92 5.55 -0.67
C GLY A 306 42.49 6.93 -0.14
N SER A 307 41.52 7.58 -0.77
CA SER A 307 40.86 8.76 -0.18
C SER A 307 40.16 8.44 1.14
N ASN A 308 40.03 9.47 1.97
CA ASN A 308 39.16 9.46 3.14
C ASN A 308 37.82 10.15 2.80
N GLU A 309 36.79 9.88 3.59
CA GLU A 309 35.41 10.30 3.33
C GLU A 309 34.56 10.18 4.59
N TYR A 310 33.27 10.50 4.51
CA TYR A 310 32.32 10.26 5.60
C TYR A 310 32.05 8.76 5.78
N SER A 311 31.75 8.34 7.00
CA SER A 311 31.47 6.94 7.37
C SER A 311 32.55 5.94 6.92
N ASN A 312 33.82 6.37 6.84
CA ASN A 312 34.93 5.52 6.36
C ASN A 312 35.43 4.54 7.44
N TYR A 313 34.62 3.53 7.76
CA TYR A 313 34.90 2.53 8.80
C TYR A 313 34.71 1.07 8.34
N GLN A 314 34.74 0.79 7.03
CA GLN A 314 34.60 -0.56 6.46
C GLN A 314 35.86 -1.06 5.73
N PRO A 315 37.01 -1.20 6.41
CA PRO A 315 38.29 -1.53 5.77
C PRO A 315 38.36 -2.94 5.14
N GLY A 316 37.39 -3.82 5.43
CA GLY A 316 37.26 -5.10 4.74
C GLY A 316 36.54 -5.03 3.37
N SER A 317 35.83 -3.94 3.09
CA SER A 317 34.87 -3.83 1.96
C SER A 317 35.47 -4.18 0.59
N LEU A 318 36.61 -3.59 0.25
CA LEU A 318 37.29 -3.83 -1.02
C LEU A 318 37.87 -5.25 -1.12
N ASN A 319 38.34 -5.82 -0.01
CA ASN A 319 38.81 -7.21 0.00
C ASN A 319 37.65 -8.17 -0.31
N THR A 320 36.49 -7.99 0.32
CA THR A 320 35.28 -8.80 0.06
C THR A 320 34.85 -8.65 -1.39
N THR A 321 34.73 -7.41 -1.87
CA THR A 321 34.41 -7.11 -3.27
C THR A 321 35.35 -7.83 -4.24
N ASP A 322 36.67 -7.71 -4.03
CA ASP A 322 37.66 -8.27 -4.95
C ASP A 322 37.72 -9.81 -4.90
N GLN A 323 37.49 -10.45 -3.75
CA GLN A 323 37.36 -11.93 -3.72
C GLN A 323 36.12 -12.41 -4.47
N LEU A 324 34.99 -11.70 -4.37
CA LEU A 324 33.76 -12.06 -5.07
C LEU A 324 33.88 -11.86 -6.58
N VAL A 325 34.59 -10.82 -7.02
CA VAL A 325 34.96 -10.64 -8.44
C VAL A 325 35.90 -11.74 -8.93
N ASN A 326 36.89 -12.15 -8.12
CA ASN A 326 37.82 -13.21 -8.46
C ASN A 326 37.17 -14.61 -8.55
N ASP A 327 36.21 -14.92 -7.65
CA ASP A 327 35.48 -16.20 -7.60
C ASP A 327 34.16 -16.17 -8.40
N LEU A 328 33.88 -15.10 -9.17
CA LEU A 328 32.57 -14.81 -9.78
C LEU A 328 32.06 -15.92 -10.71
N ASN A 329 32.94 -16.60 -11.46
CA ASN A 329 32.56 -17.76 -12.29
C ASN A 329 32.04 -18.97 -11.46
N ASN A 330 32.27 -18.93 -10.13
CA ASN A 330 31.81 -19.89 -9.15
C ASN A 330 30.73 -19.31 -8.21
N ILE A 331 30.10 -18.21 -8.58
CA ILE A 331 28.97 -17.59 -7.87
C ILE A 331 27.82 -17.50 -8.87
N ASP A 332 26.63 -17.91 -8.47
CA ASP A 332 25.43 -17.91 -9.31
C ASP A 332 24.42 -16.83 -8.87
N ILE A 333 24.48 -16.39 -7.61
CA ILE A 333 23.65 -15.35 -6.99
C ILE A 333 24.29 -14.89 -5.65
N VAL A 334 24.08 -13.63 -5.28
CA VAL A 334 24.58 -12.99 -4.04
C VAL A 334 23.41 -12.45 -3.21
N PHE A 335 23.48 -12.60 -1.89
CA PHE A 335 22.60 -11.96 -0.90
C PHE A 335 23.43 -11.08 0.05
N HIS A 336 23.25 -9.75 -0.02
CA HIS A 336 23.82 -8.78 0.92
C HIS A 336 22.75 -8.38 1.94
N ILE A 337 22.76 -9.01 3.11
CA ILE A 337 21.67 -8.97 4.09
C ILE A 337 21.74 -7.76 5.03
N GLY A 338 21.56 -6.58 4.46
CA GLY A 338 21.54 -5.28 5.15
C GLY A 338 22.92 -4.70 5.44
N ASP A 339 22.91 -3.43 5.84
CA ASP A 339 24.07 -2.55 6.00
C ASP A 339 24.91 -2.51 4.72
N LEU A 340 24.35 -1.78 3.75
CA LEU A 340 24.74 -1.76 2.34
C LEU A 340 25.95 -0.84 2.11
N PRO A 341 25.85 0.52 2.07
CA PRO A 341 27.01 1.41 1.94
C PRO A 341 27.48 2.10 3.23
N TYR A 342 26.71 2.04 4.34
CA TYR A 342 26.87 2.95 5.50
C TYR A 342 26.90 4.45 5.14
N ALA A 343 26.13 4.83 4.12
CA ALA A 343 26.06 6.22 3.66
C ALA A 343 25.57 7.17 4.77
N ASN A 344 24.63 6.72 5.61
CA ASN A 344 24.18 7.39 6.83
C ASN A 344 23.81 8.88 6.57
N GLY A 345 23.16 9.14 5.44
CA GLY A 345 22.77 10.47 4.97
C GLY A 345 23.78 11.18 4.07
N TYR A 346 24.97 10.63 3.84
CA TYR A 346 25.95 11.16 2.88
C TYR A 346 25.71 10.55 1.48
N ILE A 347 24.59 10.98 0.88
CA ILE A 347 23.91 10.39 -0.29
C ILE A 347 24.82 10.09 -1.50
N SER A 348 25.92 10.83 -1.68
CA SER A 348 26.94 10.55 -2.70
C SER A 348 27.50 9.12 -2.70
N GLN A 349 27.44 8.43 -1.57
CA GLN A 349 28.08 7.13 -1.34
C GLN A 349 27.25 5.95 -1.89
N TRP A 350 25.98 6.17 -2.24
CA TRP A 350 25.18 5.15 -2.95
C TRP A 350 25.60 4.99 -4.43
N ASP A 351 26.06 6.05 -5.09
CA ASP A 351 26.69 5.95 -6.41
C ASP A 351 28.02 5.19 -6.33
N GLN A 352 28.81 5.48 -5.30
CA GLN A 352 30.10 4.84 -5.01
C GLN A 352 29.92 3.34 -4.76
N PHE A 353 28.96 2.96 -3.91
CA PHE A 353 28.66 1.55 -3.62
C PHE A 353 28.13 0.82 -4.86
N THR A 354 27.17 1.38 -5.60
CA THR A 354 26.68 0.76 -6.85
C THR A 354 27.78 0.64 -7.91
N SER A 355 28.72 1.59 -8.00
CA SER A 355 29.93 1.46 -8.82
C SER A 355 30.91 0.41 -8.31
N GLN A 356 31.05 0.25 -6.99
CA GLN A 356 31.94 -0.75 -6.38
C GLN A 356 31.45 -2.18 -6.65
N VAL A 357 30.13 -2.41 -6.56
CA VAL A 357 29.54 -3.74 -6.78
C VAL A 357 29.16 -4.04 -8.23
N GLU A 358 29.22 -3.07 -9.16
CA GLU A 358 28.90 -3.28 -10.60
C GLU A 358 29.57 -4.55 -11.18
N PRO A 359 30.87 -4.85 -10.94
CA PRO A 359 31.50 -6.03 -11.54
C PRO A 359 30.92 -7.38 -11.09
N ILE A 360 30.15 -7.39 -9.99
CA ILE A 360 29.41 -8.55 -9.47
C ILE A 360 27.95 -8.44 -9.91
N ALA A 361 27.29 -7.35 -9.52
CA ALA A 361 25.85 -7.15 -9.65
C ALA A 361 25.39 -6.99 -11.10
N SER A 362 26.26 -6.63 -12.05
CA SER A 362 25.92 -6.61 -13.48
C SER A 362 26.01 -7.98 -14.17
N ALA A 363 26.44 -9.02 -13.45
CA ALA A 363 26.67 -10.36 -13.99
C ALA A 363 25.85 -11.46 -13.30
N VAL A 364 25.61 -11.33 -11.99
CA VAL A 364 24.76 -12.22 -11.18
C VAL A 364 23.75 -11.40 -10.36
N PRO A 365 22.60 -11.97 -9.94
CA PRO A 365 21.66 -11.24 -9.09
C PRO A 365 22.30 -10.85 -7.75
N TYR A 366 22.13 -9.60 -7.36
CA TYR A 366 22.62 -9.03 -6.11
C TYR A 366 21.41 -8.65 -5.26
N MET A 367 20.88 -9.65 -4.56
CA MET A 367 19.71 -9.52 -3.69
C MET A 367 20.11 -8.80 -2.40
N ILE A 368 19.28 -7.89 -1.89
CA ILE A 368 19.57 -7.13 -0.66
C ILE A 368 18.59 -7.46 0.47
N GLY A 369 19.02 -7.31 1.71
CA GLY A 369 18.14 -7.01 2.85
C GLY A 369 18.23 -5.53 3.24
N SER A 370 17.33 -5.06 4.10
CA SER A 370 17.50 -3.77 4.79
C SER A 370 18.12 -4.01 6.17
N GLY A 371 19.14 -3.22 6.52
CA GLY A 371 19.68 -3.11 7.87
C GLY A 371 19.35 -1.77 8.53
N ASN A 372 19.85 -1.58 9.75
CA ASN A 372 19.57 -0.37 10.53
C ASN A 372 20.19 0.88 9.90
N HIS A 373 21.34 0.75 9.23
CA HIS A 373 21.95 1.86 8.48
C HIS A 373 21.23 2.23 7.17
N GLU A 374 20.29 1.40 6.70
CA GLU A 374 19.34 1.82 5.65
C GLU A 374 18.10 2.50 6.23
N ARG A 375 17.54 1.97 7.34
CA ARG A 375 16.14 2.21 7.70
C ARG A 375 15.88 2.99 9.00
N ASP A 376 16.71 2.88 10.04
CA ASP A 376 16.35 3.39 11.36
C ASP A 376 16.44 4.94 11.42
N VAL A 377 15.32 5.58 11.77
CA VAL A 377 15.18 7.01 12.12
C VAL A 377 14.03 7.15 13.14
N PRO A 378 14.20 7.91 14.25
CA PRO A 378 13.18 7.97 15.30
C PRO A 378 11.83 8.48 14.81
N GLY A 379 10.74 7.90 15.34
CA GLY A 379 9.37 8.29 14.98
C GLY A 379 8.92 7.97 13.54
N THR A 380 9.76 7.35 12.70
CA THR A 380 9.41 7.01 11.30
C THR A 380 8.74 5.65 11.12
N GLY A 381 8.37 4.98 12.21
CA GLY A 381 7.75 3.66 12.19
C GLY A 381 8.71 2.50 11.87
N SER A 382 10.01 2.70 12.04
CA SER A 382 10.96 1.61 12.33
C SER A 382 10.61 0.98 13.70
N PHE A 383 11.04 -0.26 13.92
CA PHE A 383 10.88 -0.95 15.20
C PHE A 383 11.92 -0.50 16.24
N TYR A 384 13.11 -0.12 15.77
CA TYR A 384 14.17 0.47 16.57
C TYR A 384 14.10 1.99 16.48
N ASP A 385 14.26 2.65 17.62
CA ASP A 385 14.19 4.11 17.78
C ASP A 385 15.61 4.73 17.77
N THR A 386 16.44 4.29 16.82
CA THR A 386 17.78 4.86 16.56
C THR A 386 17.73 5.76 15.33
N ASN A 387 18.79 6.54 15.09
CA ASN A 387 19.00 7.28 13.83
C ASN A 387 20.19 6.67 13.07
N ASP A 388 20.23 5.35 12.91
CA ASP A 388 21.40 4.69 12.31
C ASP A 388 21.60 5.07 10.85
N SER A 389 20.50 5.23 10.11
CA SER A 389 20.50 5.64 8.71
C SER A 389 20.78 7.14 8.46
N GLY A 390 20.99 7.94 9.50
CA GLY A 390 21.29 9.38 9.36
C GLY A 390 20.22 10.15 8.58
N GLY A 391 18.96 9.79 8.79
CA GLY A 391 17.81 10.41 8.13
C GLY A 391 17.41 9.82 6.77
N GLU A 392 18.03 8.75 6.27
CA GLU A 392 17.67 8.14 4.98
C GLU A 392 16.35 7.33 5.02
N CYS A 393 15.99 6.79 6.19
CA CYS A 393 14.71 6.13 6.48
C CYS A 393 14.20 5.10 5.44
N GLY A 394 15.12 4.34 4.83
CA GLY A 394 14.84 3.27 3.87
C GLY A 394 14.74 3.72 2.41
N VAL A 395 14.53 5.02 2.15
CA VAL A 395 14.20 5.56 0.81
C VAL A 395 15.24 5.20 -0.25
N LEU A 396 16.53 5.19 0.11
CA LEU A 396 17.61 4.88 -0.82
C LEU A 396 17.79 3.40 -1.06
N ALA A 397 17.63 2.55 -0.05
CA ALA A 397 17.66 1.10 -0.22
C ALA A 397 16.53 0.63 -1.15
N GLU A 398 15.31 1.09 -0.89
CA GLU A 398 14.10 0.73 -1.65
C GLU A 398 14.02 1.38 -3.05
N THR A 399 14.84 2.40 -3.34
CA THR A 399 14.91 3.00 -4.69
C THR A 399 16.13 2.55 -5.50
N MET A 400 17.32 2.46 -4.88
CA MET A 400 18.57 2.18 -5.61
C MET A 400 18.68 0.72 -6.03
N PHE A 401 18.07 -0.21 -5.29
CA PHE A 401 18.04 -1.64 -5.59
C PHE A 401 16.60 -2.13 -5.75
N TYR A 402 16.40 -3.12 -6.62
CA TYR A 402 15.12 -3.82 -6.73
C TYR A 402 15.13 -5.11 -5.91
N VAL A 403 14.02 -5.40 -5.23
CA VAL A 403 13.70 -6.73 -4.68
C VAL A 403 12.23 -7.07 -4.98
N PRO A 404 11.87 -8.35 -5.15
CA PRO A 404 10.52 -8.77 -5.58
C PRO A 404 9.48 -8.73 -4.44
N ALA A 405 9.44 -7.64 -3.67
CA ALA A 405 8.56 -7.48 -2.51
C ALA A 405 7.10 -7.14 -2.86
N GLU A 406 6.20 -7.46 -1.93
CA GLU A 406 4.79 -7.00 -1.92
C GLU A 406 4.64 -5.66 -1.18
N ASN A 407 5.41 -5.43 -0.09
CA ASN A 407 5.37 -4.23 0.75
C ASN A 407 6.65 -4.14 1.64
N ARG A 408 7.44 -3.06 1.50
CA ARG A 408 8.78 -2.86 2.14
C ARG A 408 9.81 -3.93 1.79
N ALA A 409 11.04 -3.82 2.30
CA ALA A 409 12.20 -4.68 2.00
C ALA A 409 12.11 -6.18 2.38
N LYS A 410 10.91 -6.74 2.66
CA LYS A 410 10.69 -8.17 2.98
C LYS A 410 10.11 -8.93 1.77
N TYR A 411 10.71 -10.06 1.41
CA TYR A 411 10.35 -10.80 0.19
C TYR A 411 10.83 -12.26 0.19
N SER A 412 10.26 -13.05 -0.72
CA SER A 412 10.66 -14.43 -1.00
C SER A 412 11.32 -14.53 -2.37
N THR A 413 12.32 -15.39 -2.55
CA THR A 413 12.88 -15.68 -3.89
C THR A 413 13.45 -17.09 -4.00
N ASP A 414 13.58 -17.59 -5.23
CA ASP A 414 13.95 -18.97 -5.56
C ASP A 414 15.24 -19.03 -6.39
N TYR A 415 16.18 -19.89 -6.02
CA TYR A 415 17.33 -20.21 -6.88
C TYR A 415 17.50 -21.73 -7.00
N GLY A 416 16.83 -22.32 -8.00
CA GLY A 416 16.85 -23.77 -8.20
C GLY A 416 16.30 -24.53 -7.00
N MET A 417 17.13 -25.30 -6.30
CA MET A 417 16.79 -26.08 -5.11
C MET A 417 16.71 -25.27 -3.81
N PHE A 418 17.08 -23.99 -3.85
CA PHE A 418 16.96 -23.08 -2.72
C PHE A 418 15.66 -22.28 -2.76
N HIS A 419 15.03 -22.10 -1.60
CA HIS A 419 13.97 -21.12 -1.35
C HIS A 419 14.40 -20.20 -0.20
N PHE A 420 14.33 -18.89 -0.43
CA PHE A 420 14.78 -17.85 0.50
C PHE A 420 13.60 -17.03 1.03
N CYS A 421 13.51 -16.90 2.35
CA CYS A 421 12.64 -15.95 3.03
C CYS A 421 13.48 -14.83 3.65
N ILE A 422 13.45 -13.64 3.04
CA ILE A 422 14.20 -12.47 3.49
C ILE A 422 13.29 -11.57 4.33
N ALA A 423 13.69 -11.35 5.57
CA ALA A 423 13.02 -10.48 6.54
C ALA A 423 13.77 -9.16 6.71
N ASP A 424 13.01 -8.14 7.04
CA ASP A 424 13.43 -6.77 7.32
C ASP A 424 13.41 -6.57 8.83
N SER A 425 14.56 -6.71 9.50
CA SER A 425 14.65 -6.67 10.96
C SER A 425 14.33 -5.30 11.57
N GLU A 426 14.21 -4.27 10.75
CA GLU A 426 13.97 -2.90 11.20
C GLU A 426 12.46 -2.62 11.35
N HIS A 427 11.63 -3.66 11.22
CA HIS A 427 10.19 -3.67 11.45
C HIS A 427 9.75 -4.90 12.25
N ASP A 428 8.67 -4.79 13.03
CA ASP A 428 8.24 -5.81 13.99
C ASP A 428 8.00 -7.21 13.37
N TRP A 429 8.83 -8.19 13.74
CA TRP A 429 8.77 -9.59 13.29
C TRP A 429 8.00 -10.53 14.24
N ARG A 430 7.43 -10.03 15.34
CA ARG A 430 6.87 -10.85 16.42
C ARG A 430 5.49 -11.42 16.06
N GLU A 431 5.10 -12.48 16.76
CA GLU A 431 3.86 -13.22 16.51
C GLU A 431 2.61 -12.30 16.49
N GLY A 432 1.93 -12.26 15.35
CA GLY A 432 0.78 -11.41 15.07
C GLY A 432 1.04 -10.25 14.09
N SER A 433 2.30 -9.84 13.90
CA SER A 433 2.69 -8.77 12.97
C SER A 433 2.45 -9.13 11.49
N GLU A 434 2.47 -8.12 10.62
CA GLU A 434 2.44 -8.33 9.16
C GLU A 434 3.63 -9.18 8.71
N GLN A 435 4.83 -8.89 9.21
CA GLN A 435 6.05 -9.61 8.85
C GLN A 435 6.02 -11.07 9.34
N TYR A 436 5.55 -11.36 10.55
CA TYR A 436 5.43 -12.74 11.02
C TYR A 436 4.50 -13.58 10.11
N LYS A 437 3.38 -12.99 9.66
CA LYS A 437 2.45 -13.62 8.70
C LYS A 437 3.10 -13.83 7.34
N PHE A 438 3.88 -12.86 6.85
CA PHE A 438 4.67 -13.01 5.62
C PHE A 438 5.70 -14.14 5.74
N ILE A 439 6.47 -14.19 6.84
CA ILE A 439 7.48 -15.22 7.09
C ILE A 439 6.82 -16.61 7.15
N GLU A 440 5.67 -16.74 7.83
CA GLU A 440 4.90 -17.99 7.84
C GLU A 440 4.38 -18.37 6.43
N LYS A 441 3.81 -17.44 5.66
CA LYS A 441 3.38 -17.64 4.26
C LYS A 441 4.54 -18.14 3.39
N CYS A 442 5.71 -17.49 3.48
CA CYS A 442 6.91 -17.83 2.75
C CYS A 442 7.41 -19.25 3.11
N LEU A 443 7.68 -19.51 4.39
CA LEU A 443 8.17 -20.80 4.88
C LEU A 443 7.22 -21.97 4.61
N ALA A 444 5.91 -21.71 4.54
CA ALA A 444 4.90 -22.70 4.18
C ALA A 444 4.78 -22.96 2.66
N SER A 445 5.26 -22.05 1.82
CA SER A 445 5.11 -22.13 0.35
C SER A 445 6.13 -23.04 -0.34
N ALA A 446 7.28 -23.26 0.29
CA ALA A 446 8.38 -24.06 -0.28
C ALA A 446 7.99 -25.54 -0.44
N ASP A 447 7.91 -26.02 -1.69
CA ASP A 447 7.80 -27.45 -1.98
C ASP A 447 9.13 -28.14 -1.65
N ARG A 448 9.26 -28.65 -0.42
CA ARG A 448 10.51 -29.28 0.07
C ARG A 448 10.93 -30.55 -0.67
N GLN A 449 10.13 -31.09 -1.61
CA GLN A 449 10.59 -32.14 -2.51
C GLN A 449 11.42 -31.57 -3.67
N LYS A 450 11.05 -30.40 -4.18
CA LYS A 450 11.77 -29.66 -5.24
C LYS A 450 12.84 -28.73 -4.68
N GLN A 451 12.55 -28.05 -3.59
CA GLN A 451 13.39 -27.05 -2.94
C GLN A 451 13.77 -27.53 -1.54
N PRO A 452 14.67 -28.53 -1.44
CA PRO A 452 15.06 -29.12 -0.17
C PRO A 452 15.79 -28.14 0.74
N TRP A 453 16.37 -27.05 0.23
CA TRP A 453 17.18 -26.09 0.98
C TRP A 453 16.35 -24.84 1.32
N LEU A 454 15.77 -24.82 2.52
CA LEU A 454 14.94 -23.72 3.01
C LEU A 454 15.77 -22.79 3.88
N ILE A 455 16.01 -21.59 3.38
CA ILE A 455 16.88 -20.58 3.98
C ILE A 455 16.03 -19.39 4.44
N PHE A 456 16.35 -18.85 5.61
CA PHE A 456 15.83 -17.57 6.08
C PHE A 456 16.99 -16.62 6.35
N ALA A 457 16.80 -15.33 6.12
CA ALA A 457 17.77 -14.31 6.50
C ALA A 457 17.09 -13.03 6.99
N ALA A 458 17.77 -12.34 7.90
CA ALA A 458 17.46 -10.99 8.35
C ALA A 458 18.78 -10.23 8.53
N HIS A 459 18.76 -8.91 8.71
CA HIS A 459 19.98 -8.17 9.02
C HIS A 459 20.39 -8.37 10.48
N ARG A 460 19.63 -7.83 11.45
CA ARG A 460 19.91 -7.99 12.89
C ARG A 460 19.82 -9.44 13.34
N VAL A 461 20.58 -9.79 14.38
CA VAL A 461 20.68 -11.19 14.85
C VAL A 461 19.44 -11.62 15.64
N LEU A 462 18.38 -11.98 14.93
CA LEU A 462 17.15 -12.53 15.52
C LEU A 462 17.33 -13.95 16.06
N GLY A 463 18.46 -14.61 15.80
CA GLY A 463 18.78 -15.97 16.24
C GLY A 463 19.75 -16.00 17.43
N TYR A 464 21.01 -16.33 17.15
CA TYR A 464 22.06 -16.50 18.16
C TYR A 464 23.38 -15.82 17.74
N SER A 465 23.92 -14.98 18.62
CA SER A 465 25.29 -14.42 18.56
C SER A 465 25.86 -14.40 19.97
N SER A 466 27.17 -14.52 20.11
CA SER A 466 27.90 -14.41 21.36
C SER A 466 28.79 -13.17 21.45
N SER A 467 28.58 -12.20 20.55
CA SER A 467 29.24 -10.90 20.63
C SER A 467 28.85 -10.15 21.91
N TYR A 468 29.62 -9.13 22.28
CA TYR A 468 29.34 -8.39 23.51
C TYR A 468 28.09 -7.50 23.36
N TRP A 469 27.07 -7.73 24.20
CA TRP A 469 25.87 -6.89 24.34
C TRP A 469 25.80 -6.30 25.75
N GLU A 470 25.40 -5.03 25.90
CA GLU A 470 25.34 -4.36 27.21
C GLU A 470 24.27 -4.95 28.15
N ASP A 471 23.23 -5.58 27.61
CA ASP A 471 22.16 -6.25 28.37
C ASP A 471 22.48 -7.71 28.75
N GLY A 472 23.57 -8.27 28.23
CA GLY A 472 23.96 -9.67 28.41
C GLY A 472 23.16 -10.68 27.57
N SER A 473 22.44 -10.23 26.54
CA SER A 473 21.75 -11.10 25.58
C SER A 473 22.71 -11.79 24.60
N TYR A 474 22.17 -12.73 23.83
CA TYR A 474 22.87 -13.51 22.80
C TYR A 474 22.23 -13.31 21.41
N GLY A 475 22.03 -12.05 21.03
CA GLY A 475 21.22 -11.61 19.88
C GLY A 475 19.97 -10.83 20.32
N GLU A 476 19.23 -10.28 19.36
CA GLU A 476 18.21 -9.24 19.58
C GLU A 476 17.12 -9.63 20.61
N PRO A 477 16.68 -8.71 21.50
CA PRO A 477 15.56 -8.93 22.39
C PRO A 477 14.28 -9.30 21.62
N MET A 478 13.62 -10.39 22.02
CA MET A 478 12.43 -10.97 21.35
C MET A 478 12.67 -11.51 19.93
N GLY A 479 13.92 -11.59 19.45
CA GLY A 479 14.27 -12.08 18.12
C GLY A 479 13.76 -13.51 17.85
N ARG A 480 14.25 -14.47 18.65
CA ARG A 480 14.06 -15.91 18.41
C ARG A 480 12.76 -16.45 18.99
N GLU A 481 12.17 -15.79 19.99
CA GLU A 481 11.09 -16.34 20.83
C GLU A 481 9.79 -16.57 20.04
N SER A 482 9.51 -15.71 19.05
CA SER A 482 8.45 -15.94 18.06
C SER A 482 8.96 -16.80 16.89
N LEU A 483 10.04 -16.40 16.23
CA LEU A 483 10.43 -16.96 14.93
C LEU A 483 10.92 -18.41 14.99
N GLN A 484 11.55 -18.86 16.08
CA GLN A 484 11.98 -20.26 16.18
C GLN A 484 10.81 -21.25 16.15
N LYS A 485 9.58 -20.82 16.47
CA LYS A 485 8.36 -21.63 16.28
C LYS A 485 8.16 -21.96 14.81
N LEU A 486 8.29 -20.96 13.93
CA LEU A 486 8.17 -21.09 12.49
C LEU A 486 9.35 -21.88 11.90
N TRP A 487 10.59 -21.53 12.30
CA TRP A 487 11.80 -22.22 11.82
C TRP A 487 11.75 -23.73 12.12
N GLN A 488 11.31 -24.11 13.33
CA GLN A 488 11.15 -25.52 13.72
C GLN A 488 9.95 -26.20 13.04
N LYS A 489 8.81 -25.49 12.90
CA LYS A 489 7.58 -25.99 12.26
C LYS A 489 7.80 -26.34 10.78
N TYR A 490 8.46 -25.45 10.04
CA TYR A 490 8.72 -25.60 8.60
C TYR A 490 10.09 -26.22 8.28
N LYS A 491 10.89 -26.53 9.31
CA LYS A 491 12.24 -27.11 9.21
C LYS A 491 13.16 -26.27 8.33
N VAL A 492 13.33 -25.00 8.71
CA VAL A 492 14.36 -24.12 8.15
C VAL A 492 15.72 -24.73 8.44
N ASP A 493 16.58 -24.77 7.43
CA ASP A 493 17.85 -25.47 7.52
C ASP A 493 18.94 -24.59 8.11
N ILE A 494 19.02 -23.36 7.59
CA ILE A 494 20.00 -22.36 7.99
C ILE A 494 19.29 -21.01 8.07
N VAL A 495 19.54 -20.27 9.17
CA VAL A 495 19.22 -18.85 9.28
C VAL A 495 20.50 -18.03 9.24
N PHE A 496 20.50 -16.94 8.47
CA PHE A 496 21.63 -16.03 8.32
C PHE A 496 21.33 -14.64 8.89
N PHE A 497 22.35 -14.03 9.50
CA PHE A 497 22.29 -12.68 10.07
C PHE A 497 23.56 -11.86 9.73
N GLY A 498 23.39 -10.57 9.49
CA GLY A 498 24.45 -9.56 9.48
C GLY A 498 24.57 -8.87 10.85
N HIS A 499 24.72 -7.54 10.85
CA HIS A 499 24.71 -6.59 11.97
C HIS A 499 25.87 -6.70 12.98
N ILE A 500 26.34 -7.93 13.19
CA ILE A 500 27.46 -8.24 14.06
C ILE A 500 28.65 -8.55 13.17
N HIS A 501 29.66 -7.70 13.21
CA HIS A 501 30.77 -7.66 12.26
C HIS A 501 31.83 -8.74 12.52
N ASN A 502 31.42 -10.00 12.53
CA ASN A 502 32.27 -11.18 12.63
C ASN A 502 31.56 -12.39 11.99
N TYR A 503 32.13 -13.59 12.16
CA TYR A 503 31.49 -14.84 11.79
C TYR A 503 31.28 -15.74 13.00
N GLU A 504 30.08 -16.29 13.18
CA GLU A 504 29.78 -17.30 14.19
C GLU A 504 28.79 -18.33 13.65
N ARG A 505 29.01 -19.61 13.96
CA ARG A 505 28.10 -20.71 13.61
C ARG A 505 27.70 -21.54 14.82
N THR A 506 26.41 -21.84 14.91
CA THR A 506 25.87 -22.72 15.96
C THR A 506 25.83 -24.19 15.54
N CYS A 507 25.63 -25.06 16.52
CA CYS A 507 25.03 -26.37 16.29
C CYS A 507 23.59 -26.22 15.75
N PRO A 508 22.98 -27.27 15.15
CA PRO A 508 21.54 -27.33 14.98
C PRO A 508 20.83 -27.16 16.33
N ILE A 509 20.05 -26.09 16.46
CA ILE A 509 19.59 -25.59 17.76
C ILE A 509 18.08 -25.35 17.77
N TYR A 510 17.46 -25.61 18.92
CA TYR A 510 16.09 -25.21 19.24
C TYR A 510 16.01 -24.94 20.75
N GLN A 511 15.30 -23.88 21.17
CA GLN A 511 15.14 -23.49 22.59
C GLN A 511 16.48 -23.47 23.37
N ASN A 512 17.51 -22.89 22.75
CA ASN A 512 18.88 -22.75 23.26
C ASN A 512 19.64 -24.08 23.50
N GLN A 513 19.12 -25.22 23.02
CA GLN A 513 19.74 -26.54 23.15
C GLN A 513 20.18 -27.10 21.79
N CYS A 514 21.39 -27.65 21.72
CA CYS A 514 21.82 -28.41 20.55
C CYS A 514 20.98 -29.69 20.43
N VAL A 515 20.20 -29.80 19.36
CA VAL A 515 19.35 -30.96 19.05
C VAL A 515 20.04 -31.97 18.12
N ASN A 516 21.30 -31.69 17.77
CA ASN A 516 22.20 -32.59 17.05
C ASN A 516 23.63 -32.43 17.62
N THR A 517 24.38 -33.53 17.74
CA THR A 517 25.75 -33.55 18.25
C THR A 517 26.82 -33.39 17.18
N GLU A 518 26.46 -33.52 15.90
CA GLU A 518 27.40 -33.38 14.78
C GLU A 518 27.89 -31.92 14.62
N ARG A 519 29.12 -31.78 14.12
CA ARG A 519 29.79 -30.47 13.98
C ARG A 519 30.03 -30.02 12.54
N SER A 520 30.17 -30.95 11.61
CA SER A 520 30.48 -30.68 10.20
C SER A 520 29.78 -31.59 9.19
N HIS A 521 29.25 -32.75 9.59
CA HIS A 521 28.65 -33.73 8.67
C HIS A 521 27.27 -34.16 9.15
N TYR A 522 26.26 -33.34 8.84
CA TYR A 522 24.87 -33.60 9.21
C TYR A 522 24.24 -34.60 8.24
N SER A 523 23.75 -35.73 8.75
CA SER A 523 23.06 -36.74 7.95
C SER A 523 21.62 -36.97 8.40
N GLY A 524 20.69 -37.09 7.43
CA GLY A 524 19.27 -37.34 7.71
C GLY A 524 18.56 -36.15 8.38
N THR A 525 17.65 -36.43 9.32
CA THR A 525 16.89 -35.38 10.01
C THR A 525 17.78 -34.59 10.98
N VAL A 526 18.07 -33.33 10.64
CA VAL A 526 18.97 -32.43 11.39
C VAL A 526 18.37 -31.99 12.75
N ASN A 527 17.07 -32.17 12.95
CA ASN A 527 16.26 -31.90 14.15
C ASN A 527 16.12 -30.43 14.61
N GLY A 528 16.94 -29.51 14.14
CA GLY A 528 16.81 -28.07 14.38
C GLY A 528 17.58 -27.24 13.35
N THR A 529 17.46 -25.93 13.44
CA THR A 529 18.02 -24.98 12.47
C THR A 529 19.44 -24.58 12.83
N ILE A 530 20.34 -24.50 11.86
CA ILE A 530 21.70 -23.97 12.04
C ILE A 530 21.62 -22.44 11.98
N ASN A 531 22.19 -21.73 12.96
CA ASN A 531 22.22 -20.27 12.97
C ASN A 531 23.64 -19.80 12.60
N ILE A 532 23.72 -18.80 11.72
CA ILE A 532 24.99 -18.25 11.22
C ILE A 532 24.95 -16.73 11.25
N VAL A 533 25.89 -16.12 11.99
CA VAL A 533 26.26 -14.72 11.87
C VAL A 533 27.32 -14.62 10.78
N VAL A 534 27.14 -13.70 9.83
CA VAL A 534 28.00 -13.51 8.65
C VAL A 534 28.10 -12.01 8.29
N GLY A 535 28.09 -11.14 9.31
CA GLY A 535 28.30 -9.71 9.17
C GLY A 535 29.77 -9.29 9.02
N GLY A 536 30.69 -10.25 8.85
CA GLY A 536 32.10 -9.98 8.51
C GLY A 536 32.34 -9.36 7.12
N GLY A 537 31.34 -8.77 6.45
CA GLY A 537 31.47 -8.32 5.06
C GLY A 537 32.46 -7.19 4.85
N GLY A 538 32.62 -6.26 5.80
CA GLY A 538 33.60 -5.17 5.64
C GLY A 538 33.69 -4.16 6.78
N SER A 539 32.60 -3.93 7.51
CA SER A 539 32.53 -3.02 8.65
C SER A 539 33.45 -3.41 9.82
N HIS A 540 33.88 -2.40 10.59
CA HIS A 540 34.74 -2.54 11.77
C HIS A 540 34.37 -3.75 12.68
N LEU A 541 35.32 -4.66 12.92
CA LEU A 541 35.04 -5.97 13.51
C LEU A 541 34.44 -5.88 14.94
N SER A 542 33.47 -6.74 15.22
CA SER A 542 32.83 -6.85 16.55
C SER A 542 33.50 -7.91 17.42
N ASP A 543 33.76 -7.57 18.68
CA ASP A 543 34.37 -8.49 19.66
C ASP A 543 33.38 -9.52 20.24
N PHE A 544 33.89 -10.74 20.46
CA PHE A 544 33.16 -11.79 21.17
C PHE A 544 33.12 -11.56 22.67
N GLY A 545 31.96 -11.79 23.28
CA GLY A 545 31.80 -11.79 24.73
C GLY A 545 32.61 -12.92 25.38
N PRO A 546 32.96 -12.79 26.69
CA PRO A 546 33.89 -13.68 27.38
C PRO A 546 33.38 -15.12 27.62
N VAL A 547 32.19 -15.46 27.12
CA VAL A 547 31.54 -16.77 27.33
C VAL A 547 31.57 -17.58 26.03
N GLN A 548 32.26 -18.73 26.05
CA GLN A 548 32.06 -19.77 25.04
C GLN A 548 30.76 -20.52 25.38
N THR A 549 29.72 -20.32 24.57
CA THR A 549 28.44 -21.00 24.75
C THR A 549 28.51 -22.43 24.22
N SER A 550 27.76 -23.35 24.83
CA SER A 550 27.73 -24.77 24.44
C SER A 550 27.25 -25.00 23.01
N TRP A 551 26.45 -24.07 22.47
CA TRP A 551 25.93 -24.12 21.11
C TRP A 551 26.85 -23.49 20.06
N SER A 552 27.83 -22.68 20.45
CA SER A 552 28.75 -22.03 19.51
C SER A 552 29.84 -23.01 19.09
N LEU A 553 29.83 -23.40 17.82
CA LEU A 553 30.75 -24.39 17.26
C LEU A 553 32.00 -23.77 16.64
N PHE A 554 31.87 -22.59 16.03
CA PHE A 554 32.95 -21.85 15.39
C PHE A 554 32.70 -20.34 15.53
N ARG A 555 33.78 -19.57 15.71
CA ARG A 555 33.81 -18.12 15.83
C ARG A 555 35.05 -17.60 15.12
N ASP A 556 34.93 -16.50 14.39
CA ASP A 556 36.07 -15.80 13.79
C ASP A 556 35.85 -14.29 13.72
N SER A 557 36.73 -13.52 14.36
CA SER A 557 36.75 -12.06 14.23
C SER A 557 37.64 -11.71 13.05
N ASN A 558 37.05 -11.82 11.85
CA ASN A 558 37.72 -11.51 10.59
C ASN A 558 36.72 -11.19 9.48
N TYR A 559 37.24 -10.55 8.43
CA TYR A 559 36.48 -10.26 7.22
C TYR A 559 36.23 -11.53 6.42
N GLY A 560 34.99 -11.78 6.02
CA GLY A 560 34.60 -12.97 5.28
C GLY A 560 33.12 -13.04 4.94
N PHE A 561 32.78 -14.04 4.14
CA PHE A 561 31.44 -14.28 3.59
C PHE A 561 31.10 -15.77 3.57
N GLY A 562 29.81 -16.09 3.58
CA GLY A 562 29.30 -17.45 3.43
C GLY A 562 29.13 -17.83 1.97
N LYS A 563 29.38 -19.09 1.65
CA LYS A 563 29.13 -19.70 0.33
C LYS A 563 28.41 -21.04 0.49
N LEU A 564 27.20 -21.13 -0.05
CA LEU A 564 26.40 -22.35 -0.14
C LEU A 564 26.64 -22.99 -1.52
N THR A 565 26.86 -24.30 -1.57
CA THR A 565 26.92 -25.09 -2.81
C THR A 565 25.99 -26.28 -2.68
N ALA A 566 24.85 -26.24 -3.38
CA ALA A 566 24.01 -27.43 -3.57
C ALA A 566 24.54 -28.23 -4.76
N PHE A 567 24.91 -29.49 -4.53
CA PHE A 567 25.39 -30.40 -5.58
C PHE A 567 24.25 -31.16 -6.25
N ASN A 568 23.17 -31.41 -5.50
CA ASN A 568 21.93 -32.07 -5.89
C ASN A 568 20.92 -31.93 -4.75
N HIS A 569 19.71 -32.47 -4.94
CA HIS A 569 18.61 -32.38 -3.97
C HIS A 569 18.92 -32.98 -2.58
N SER A 570 19.87 -33.92 -2.48
CA SER A 570 20.23 -34.57 -1.21
C SER A 570 21.51 -34.04 -0.56
N SER A 571 22.29 -33.18 -1.24
CA SER A 571 23.61 -32.73 -0.76
C SER A 571 23.87 -31.22 -0.87
N LEU A 572 24.04 -30.58 0.28
CA LEU A 572 24.43 -29.18 0.45
C LEU A 572 25.77 -29.07 1.20
N LEU A 573 26.65 -28.20 0.73
CA LEU A 573 27.85 -27.72 1.42
C LEU A 573 27.67 -26.24 1.79
N PHE A 574 28.09 -25.86 2.99
CA PHE A 574 28.37 -24.48 3.37
C PHE A 574 29.87 -24.31 3.63
N GLU A 575 30.44 -23.22 3.13
CA GLU A 575 31.80 -22.74 3.37
C GLU A 575 31.76 -21.31 3.92
N TYR A 576 32.47 -21.03 5.01
CA TYR A 576 32.85 -19.65 5.37
C TYR A 576 34.23 -19.36 4.79
N LYS A 577 34.32 -18.31 3.96
CA LYS A 577 35.55 -17.84 3.34
C LYS A 577 36.00 -16.51 3.93
N ARG A 578 37.30 -16.35 4.18
CA ARG A 578 37.85 -15.03 4.55
C ARG A 578 38.09 -14.16 3.33
N SER A 579 37.77 -12.87 3.44
CA SER A 579 37.97 -11.87 2.38
C SER A 579 39.45 -11.56 2.13
N SER A 580 40.33 -11.81 3.10
CA SER A 580 41.77 -11.55 2.98
C SER A 580 42.49 -12.50 2.01
N ASP A 581 41.98 -13.71 1.75
CA ASP A 581 42.62 -14.67 0.86
C ASP A 581 41.70 -15.63 0.08
N GLY A 582 40.38 -15.54 0.25
CA GLY A 582 39.38 -16.36 -0.44
C GLY A 582 39.35 -17.83 -0.03
N LYS A 583 40.12 -18.25 0.99
CA LYS A 583 40.15 -19.64 1.48
C LYS A 583 39.04 -19.91 2.48
N VAL A 584 38.67 -21.18 2.60
CA VAL A 584 37.67 -21.68 3.54
C VAL A 584 38.30 -21.85 4.93
N TYR A 585 37.63 -21.31 5.96
CA TYR A 585 38.07 -21.37 7.36
C TYR A 585 37.12 -22.19 8.26
N ASP A 586 35.85 -22.29 7.89
CA ASP A 586 34.87 -23.21 8.49
C ASP A 586 33.97 -23.78 7.39
N SER A 587 33.44 -24.99 7.59
CA SER A 587 32.52 -25.63 6.64
C SER A 587 31.68 -26.73 7.28
N PHE A 588 30.54 -27.02 6.66
CA PHE A 588 29.74 -28.20 6.98
C PHE A 588 28.92 -28.69 5.78
N THR A 589 28.54 -29.96 5.80
CA THR A 589 27.70 -30.60 4.80
C THR A 589 26.39 -31.08 5.43
N ILE A 590 25.27 -30.93 4.71
CA ILE A 590 24.00 -31.61 5.00
C ILE A 590 23.74 -32.66 3.90
N SER A 591 23.53 -33.91 4.31
CA SER A 591 23.30 -35.07 3.43
C SER A 591 22.05 -35.84 3.86
N ARG A 592 20.93 -35.68 3.16
CA ARG A 592 19.61 -36.22 3.59
C ARG A 592 18.65 -36.37 2.41
N ASP A 593 17.60 -37.15 2.57
CA ASP A 593 16.54 -37.30 1.56
C ASP A 593 15.25 -36.57 1.97
N TYR A 594 14.30 -36.40 1.04
CA TYR A 594 12.98 -35.81 1.32
C TYR A 594 12.23 -36.46 2.50
N ARG A 595 12.34 -37.79 2.66
CA ARG A 595 11.81 -38.56 3.80
C ARG A 595 12.32 -38.10 5.18
N ASP A 596 13.48 -37.47 5.24
CA ASP A 596 14.05 -36.94 6.48
C ASP A 596 13.47 -35.56 6.84
N VAL A 597 12.86 -34.89 5.84
CA VAL A 597 12.05 -33.68 6.00
C VAL A 597 10.61 -34.06 6.40
N GLU A 598 9.99 -35.06 5.76
CA GLU A 598 8.61 -35.47 6.09
C GLU A 598 8.52 -36.48 7.26
N LYS A 599 8.45 -35.97 8.50
CA LYS A 599 7.95 -36.72 9.67
C LYS A 599 6.81 -35.94 10.33
N LYS A 600 5.61 -36.50 10.25
CA LYS A 600 4.37 -35.92 10.80
C LYS A 600 4.37 -35.94 12.33
N MET A 601 3.92 -34.85 12.94
CA MET A 601 3.51 -34.81 14.35
C MET A 601 2.00 -35.04 14.44
N GLU A 602 1.57 -35.93 15.34
CA GLU A 602 0.16 -36.19 15.63
C GLU A 602 -0.40 -35.17 16.66
N LYS A 603 -1.74 -35.05 16.73
CA LYS A 603 -2.44 -34.01 17.50
C LYS A 603 -2.91 -34.46 18.90
N SER A 604 -2.88 -33.53 19.86
CA SER A 604 -3.55 -33.56 21.18
C SER A 604 -3.44 -32.14 21.79
N LEU A 605 -4.35 -31.57 22.61
CA LEU A 605 -5.61 -32.07 23.20
C LEU A 605 -6.61 -30.89 23.49
N LEU A 606 -7.83 -31.23 23.94
CA LEU A 606 -8.98 -30.46 24.50
C LEU A 606 -8.65 -29.38 25.59
N LEU A 607 -9.52 -28.46 26.09
CA LEU A 607 -10.92 -27.94 25.83
C LEU A 607 -11.22 -26.78 26.86
N LEU A 608 -12.44 -26.16 26.81
CA LEU A 608 -13.14 -25.31 27.84
C LEU A 608 -12.89 -23.78 27.72
N VAL A 609 -13.79 -22.85 28.12
CA VAL A 609 -15.02 -22.84 28.97
C VAL A 609 -16.19 -22.05 28.28
N LEU A 610 -17.43 -22.17 28.75
CA LEU A 610 -18.64 -21.38 28.35
C LEU A 610 -19.51 -21.04 29.59
N LEU A 611 -20.43 -20.07 29.49
CA LEU A 611 -21.35 -19.46 30.51
C LEU A 611 -20.78 -18.18 31.18
N SER A 612 -21.57 -17.19 31.62
CA SER A 612 -23.02 -17.17 31.98
C SER A 612 -23.82 -15.94 31.44
N LEU A 613 -25.03 -15.68 31.96
CA LEU A 613 -26.11 -14.89 31.31
C LEU A 613 -26.83 -13.87 32.24
N LEU A 614 -27.43 -12.85 31.58
CA LEU A 614 -28.70 -12.15 31.89
C LEU A 614 -28.83 -11.11 33.04
N GLY A 615 -29.55 -10.02 32.72
CA GLY A 615 -30.14 -9.04 33.65
C GLY A 615 -31.09 -8.04 32.94
N LEU A 616 -32.39 -8.14 33.20
CA LEU A 616 -33.47 -7.23 32.74
C LEU A 616 -33.82 -6.20 33.84
N ALA A 617 -34.59 -5.10 33.68
CA ALA A 617 -35.04 -4.23 32.56
C ALA A 617 -35.87 -3.07 33.19
N LEU A 618 -36.79 -2.42 32.45
CA LEU A 618 -37.84 -1.45 32.90
C LEU A 618 -37.38 0.01 33.12
N ALA A 619 -38.18 1.07 32.85
CA ALA A 619 -39.49 1.19 32.18
C ALA A 619 -39.94 2.65 31.86
N HIS A 620 -40.83 2.80 30.85
CA HIS A 620 -41.94 3.80 30.74
C HIS A 620 -41.62 5.30 30.48
N THR A 621 -42.46 6.15 29.85
CA THR A 621 -43.70 5.98 28.99
C THR A 621 -44.06 7.29 28.23
N ASN A 622 -44.64 7.13 27.03
CA ASN A 622 -45.75 7.91 26.39
C ASN A 622 -45.71 9.45 26.21
N GLY A 623 -46.12 9.91 25.00
CA GLY A 623 -46.57 11.28 24.74
C GLY A 623 -47.05 11.55 23.29
N PHE A 624 -48.37 11.60 23.05
CA PHE A 624 -48.99 12.15 21.82
C PHE A 624 -49.01 13.70 21.89
N GLY A 625 -49.17 14.48 20.81
CA GLY A 625 -49.32 14.17 19.38
C GLY A 625 -49.84 15.39 18.57
N GLU A 626 -50.01 15.20 17.25
CA GLU A 626 -50.70 16.06 16.26
C GLU A 626 -50.15 17.47 15.89
N GLN A 627 -50.52 17.90 14.67
CA GLN A 627 -50.26 19.21 14.03
C GLN A 627 -51.56 20.09 14.12
N PRO A 628 -51.77 21.18 13.33
CA PRO A 628 -50.87 22.03 12.54
C PRO A 628 -51.05 23.54 12.82
N LEU A 629 -50.25 24.41 12.16
CA LEU A 629 -50.77 25.53 11.35
C LEU A 629 -49.65 26.36 10.69
N SER A 630 -50.00 26.95 9.54
CA SER A 630 -49.10 27.75 8.69
C SER A 630 -48.71 29.12 9.28
N LYS A 631 -47.46 29.54 9.04
CA LYS A 631 -47.09 30.96 8.94
C LYS A 631 -46.24 31.19 7.70
N ILE A 632 -46.67 32.10 6.83
CA ILE A 632 -45.84 32.65 5.76
C ILE A 632 -44.83 33.61 6.39
N ALA A 633 -43.54 33.43 6.11
CA ALA A 633 -42.48 34.31 6.56
C ALA A 633 -41.61 34.73 5.38
N ILE A 634 -41.71 36.01 4.96
CA ILE A 634 -40.88 36.58 3.91
C ILE A 634 -39.51 36.92 4.50
N HIS A 635 -38.60 35.95 4.50
CA HIS A 635 -37.23 36.15 4.97
C HIS A 635 -36.31 36.58 3.83
N ARG A 636 -36.14 37.90 3.72
CA ARG A 636 -35.03 38.54 3.00
C ARG A 636 -33.73 38.18 3.72
N THR A 637 -32.77 37.55 3.05
CA THR A 637 -31.50 37.14 3.67
C THR A 637 -30.77 38.37 4.23
N THR A 638 -30.65 38.46 5.56
CA THR A 638 -29.90 39.55 6.20
C THR A 638 -28.42 39.21 6.15
N LEU A 639 -27.63 39.96 5.37
CA LEU A 639 -26.17 39.93 5.53
C LEU A 639 -25.84 40.41 6.94
N ALA A 640 -25.18 39.55 7.72
CA ALA A 640 -24.76 39.82 9.09
C ALA A 640 -23.24 39.64 9.20
N LEU A 641 -22.51 40.18 8.21
CA LEU A 641 -21.05 40.23 8.23
C LEU A 641 -20.59 41.09 9.41
N ASP A 642 -20.10 40.43 10.46
CA ASP A 642 -19.52 41.11 11.63
C ASP A 642 -18.01 41.26 11.39
N ASN A 643 -17.53 42.50 11.41
CA ASN A 643 -16.11 42.81 11.18
C ASN A 643 -15.18 42.24 12.28
N ASN A 644 -15.74 41.73 13.39
CA ASN A 644 -14.99 41.04 14.44
C ASN A 644 -15.13 39.51 14.39
N ALA A 645 -15.90 38.97 13.44
CA ALA A 645 -15.93 37.54 13.14
C ALA A 645 -14.86 37.18 12.10
N SER A 646 -14.31 35.97 12.18
CA SER A 646 -13.35 35.48 11.20
C SER A 646 -13.42 33.96 11.04
N VAL A 647 -13.05 33.50 9.85
CA VAL A 647 -12.73 32.10 9.56
C VAL A 647 -11.40 32.12 8.82
N ILE A 648 -10.42 31.36 9.29
CA ILE A 648 -9.09 31.23 8.68
C ILE A 648 -8.86 29.75 8.49
N VAL A 649 -8.35 29.35 7.32
CA VAL A 649 -8.12 27.93 7.01
C VAL A 649 -6.71 27.71 6.50
N SER A 650 -6.05 26.70 7.06
CA SER A 650 -4.67 26.35 6.74
C SER A 650 -4.48 24.83 6.55
N PRO A 651 -3.58 24.39 5.66
CA PRO A 651 -2.87 25.21 4.65
C PRO A 651 -3.82 25.74 3.55
N SER A 652 -3.39 26.76 2.81
CA SER A 652 -4.16 27.38 1.71
C SER A 652 -3.89 26.74 0.33
N LEU A 653 -3.00 25.75 0.26
CA LEU A 653 -2.68 24.96 -0.92
C LEU A 653 -2.36 23.53 -0.45
N VAL A 654 -2.98 22.54 -1.07
CA VAL A 654 -2.93 21.12 -0.69
C VAL A 654 -2.54 20.23 -1.89
N GLY A 655 -2.13 18.98 -1.66
CA GLY A 655 -1.79 18.04 -2.74
C GLY A 655 -0.47 18.32 -3.46
N LEU A 656 0.50 18.94 -2.76
CA LEU A 656 1.78 19.41 -3.33
C LEU A 656 2.73 18.31 -3.81
N LYS A 657 2.45 17.03 -3.53
CA LYS A 657 3.17 15.86 -4.05
C LYS A 657 2.26 14.99 -4.94
N GLY A 658 1.08 15.49 -5.31
CA GLY A 658 0.04 14.74 -6.02
C GLY A 658 -0.98 14.06 -5.10
N GLU A 659 -1.03 14.39 -3.81
CA GLU A 659 -2.09 13.89 -2.92
C GLU A 659 -3.45 14.46 -3.33
N ASP A 660 -4.44 13.58 -3.48
CA ASP A 660 -5.82 13.94 -3.79
C ASP A 660 -6.69 14.16 -2.55
N THR A 661 -6.20 13.81 -1.37
CA THR A 661 -6.96 13.81 -0.13
C THR A 661 -6.10 14.38 1.00
N GLU A 662 -6.51 15.52 1.56
CA GLU A 662 -5.67 16.32 2.45
C GLU A 662 -6.44 16.95 3.61
N TRP A 663 -5.74 17.16 4.73
CA TRP A 663 -6.34 17.70 5.96
C TRP A 663 -6.14 19.21 6.08
N VAL A 664 -7.22 19.94 6.34
CA VAL A 664 -7.20 21.36 6.65
C VAL A 664 -7.77 21.67 8.03
N THR A 665 -7.20 22.67 8.70
CA THR A 665 -7.64 23.19 10.00
C THR A 665 -8.33 24.53 9.79
N VAL A 666 -9.58 24.62 10.26
CA VAL A 666 -10.47 25.78 10.18
C VAL A 666 -10.57 26.40 11.57
N ASP A 667 -9.84 27.50 11.78
CA ASP A 667 -9.94 28.32 12.99
C ASP A 667 -11.00 29.40 12.80
N LEU A 668 -11.96 29.48 13.73
CA LEU A 668 -13.07 30.42 13.64
C LEU A 668 -13.25 31.24 14.92
N VAL A 669 -13.68 32.49 14.74
CA VAL A 669 -14.03 33.42 15.82
C VAL A 669 -15.38 34.05 15.51
N SER A 670 -16.31 34.01 16.47
CA SER A 670 -17.58 34.73 16.44
C SER A 670 -17.72 35.58 17.70
N PRO A 671 -18.01 36.90 17.59
CA PRO A 671 -18.27 37.76 18.73
C PRO A 671 -19.68 37.54 19.33
N ASN A 672 -20.57 36.86 18.60
CA ASN A 672 -21.95 36.57 19.00
C ASN A 672 -22.26 35.07 18.75
N PRO A 673 -21.59 34.14 19.44
CA PRO A 673 -21.69 32.71 19.15
C PRO A 673 -23.03 32.11 19.61
N SER A 674 -23.49 31.11 18.86
CA SER A 674 -24.69 30.32 19.17
C SER A 674 -24.40 28.82 19.06
N SER A 675 -25.15 27.99 19.79
CA SER A 675 -25.02 26.52 19.72
C SER A 675 -25.58 25.91 18.43
N ASP A 676 -26.18 26.72 17.55
CA ASP A 676 -26.63 26.37 16.19
C ASP A 676 -25.78 27.01 15.07
N ASP A 677 -24.63 27.62 15.40
CA ASP A 677 -23.67 28.08 14.40
C ASP A 677 -22.95 26.91 13.73
N TRP A 678 -22.64 27.05 12.45
CA TRP A 678 -22.02 25.98 11.65
C TRP A 678 -21.08 26.50 10.56
N ILE A 679 -20.05 25.72 10.25
CA ILE A 679 -19.16 25.90 9.10
C ILE A 679 -19.68 25.06 7.94
N GLY A 680 -19.90 25.69 6.80
CA GLY A 680 -20.12 25.02 5.51
C GLY A 680 -18.85 25.06 4.65
N VAL A 681 -18.57 23.96 3.95
CA VAL A 681 -17.48 23.81 2.97
C VAL A 681 -18.07 23.94 1.57
N PHE A 682 -17.59 24.88 0.75
CA PHE A 682 -18.14 25.16 -0.58
C PHE A 682 -17.07 24.98 -1.66
N SER A 683 -17.40 24.28 -2.74
CA SER A 683 -16.56 24.16 -3.93
C SER A 683 -17.42 24.17 -5.20
N PRO A 684 -17.32 25.18 -6.08
CA PRO A 684 -16.33 26.26 -6.11
C PRO A 684 -16.34 27.21 -4.90
N ALA A 685 -15.21 27.86 -4.65
CA ALA A 685 -15.02 28.77 -3.52
C ALA A 685 -15.98 29.98 -3.56
N LYS A 686 -16.44 30.36 -4.75
CA LYS A 686 -17.43 31.43 -4.98
C LYS A 686 -18.84 30.85 -5.00
N PHE A 687 -19.45 30.77 -3.82
CA PHE A 687 -20.80 30.24 -3.61
C PHE A 687 -21.86 31.37 -3.49
N ASN A 688 -23.12 31.08 -3.82
CA ASN A 688 -24.24 32.00 -3.63
C ASN A 688 -24.92 31.74 -2.27
N SER A 689 -24.62 32.56 -1.27
CA SER A 689 -25.18 32.49 0.09
C SER A 689 -26.66 32.90 0.21
N SER A 690 -27.33 33.22 -0.89
CA SER A 690 -28.75 33.58 -0.88
C SER A 690 -29.62 32.38 -0.52
N THR A 691 -30.76 32.62 0.11
CA THR A 691 -31.75 31.56 0.40
C THR A 691 -32.46 31.16 -0.90
N CYS A 692 -32.41 29.87 -1.26
CA CYS A 692 -33.19 29.29 -2.36
C CYS A 692 -34.24 28.35 -1.76
N PRO A 693 -35.53 28.77 -1.68
CA PRO A 693 -36.61 27.93 -1.15
C PRO A 693 -36.75 26.61 -1.94
N PRO A 694 -37.22 25.52 -1.29
CA PRO A 694 -37.44 24.26 -1.98
C PRO A 694 -38.59 24.33 -2.99
N GLU A 695 -38.38 23.77 -4.18
CA GLU A 695 -39.36 23.79 -5.29
C GLU A 695 -40.46 22.71 -5.13
N ASN A 696 -41.06 22.64 -3.94
CA ASN A 696 -41.99 21.59 -3.48
C ASN A 696 -41.44 20.14 -3.51
N ASP A 697 -40.17 19.93 -3.85
CA ASP A 697 -39.58 18.60 -3.93
C ASP A 697 -39.20 18.03 -2.53
N PRO A 698 -39.59 16.78 -2.20
CA PRO A 698 -39.33 16.18 -0.89
C PRO A 698 -37.87 15.75 -0.64
N LYS A 699 -37.01 15.70 -1.66
CA LYS A 699 -35.59 15.35 -1.54
C LYS A 699 -34.69 16.56 -1.29
N GLN A 700 -35.20 17.78 -1.52
CA GLN A 700 -34.45 19.01 -1.27
C GLN A 700 -34.39 19.32 0.23
N GLN A 701 -33.18 19.25 0.80
CA GLN A 701 -32.88 19.31 2.22
C GLN A 701 -32.33 20.67 2.67
N THR A 702 -32.40 20.94 3.98
CA THR A 702 -31.65 22.04 4.62
C THR A 702 -30.15 21.75 4.63
N PRO A 703 -29.26 22.75 4.48
CA PRO A 703 -29.56 24.18 4.38
C PRO A 703 -30.03 24.62 2.99
N TYR A 704 -31.07 25.47 2.97
CA TYR A 704 -31.72 25.98 1.74
C TYR A 704 -30.95 27.16 1.11
N ILE A 705 -29.70 26.93 0.73
CA ILE A 705 -28.79 27.92 0.15
C ILE A 705 -28.70 27.70 -1.37
N CYS A 706 -28.62 28.77 -2.16
CA CYS A 706 -28.60 28.70 -3.63
C CYS A 706 -27.34 28.05 -4.25
N SER A 707 -26.32 27.82 -3.43
CA SER A 707 -25.23 26.88 -3.70
C SER A 707 -25.11 25.98 -2.49
N SER A 708 -25.36 24.69 -2.64
CA SER A 708 -25.21 23.74 -1.56
C SER A 708 -23.72 23.59 -1.16
N PRO A 709 -23.39 23.56 0.15
CA PRO A 709 -22.07 23.12 0.59
C PRO A 709 -21.85 21.64 0.23
N ILE A 710 -20.59 21.26 0.07
CA ILE A 710 -20.15 19.87 -0.09
C ILE A 710 -20.43 19.09 1.20
N LYS A 711 -20.04 19.70 2.34
CA LYS A 711 -20.22 19.19 3.70
C LYS A 711 -20.21 20.33 4.71
N TYR A 712 -20.63 20.05 5.94
CA TYR A 712 -20.72 21.01 7.03
C TYR A 712 -20.40 20.39 8.40
N MET A 713 -20.15 21.23 9.40
CA MET A 713 -19.96 20.83 10.79
C MET A 713 -20.42 21.96 11.73
N PHE A 714 -21.10 21.64 12.83
CA PHE A 714 -21.46 22.64 13.83
C PHE A 714 -20.22 23.17 14.56
N ALA A 715 -20.20 24.46 14.90
CA ALA A 715 -19.04 25.11 15.50
C ALA A 715 -18.69 24.59 16.92
N ASN A 716 -19.63 23.88 17.57
CA ASN A 716 -19.47 23.26 18.88
C ASN A 716 -19.12 21.75 18.84
N HIS A 717 -18.74 21.21 17.68
CA HIS A 717 -18.45 19.78 17.50
C HIS A 717 -17.27 19.28 18.36
N GLU A 718 -17.41 18.06 18.89
CA GLU A 718 -16.43 17.35 19.72
C GLU A 718 -15.75 18.23 20.80
N SER A 719 -14.46 18.51 20.64
CA SER A 719 -13.64 19.29 21.58
C SER A 719 -14.09 20.74 21.75
N ASN A 720 -14.89 21.26 20.81
CA ASN A 720 -15.33 22.65 20.77
C ASN A 720 -16.64 22.89 21.56
N SER A 721 -17.01 21.99 22.47
CA SER A 721 -18.19 22.13 23.36
C SER A 721 -18.32 23.48 24.10
N GLN A 722 -17.23 24.22 24.29
CA GLN A 722 -17.25 25.57 24.89
C GLN A 722 -17.49 26.72 23.88
N TYR A 723 -17.62 26.45 22.57
CA TYR A 723 -17.76 27.49 21.53
C TYR A 723 -18.86 28.53 21.86
N ALA A 724 -20.03 28.06 22.33
CA ALA A 724 -21.16 28.91 22.69
C ALA A 724 -20.92 29.85 23.89
N SER A 725 -19.78 29.73 24.60
CA SER A 725 -19.36 30.66 25.66
C SER A 725 -18.01 31.33 25.40
N THR A 726 -17.16 30.78 24.53
CA THR A 726 -15.84 31.34 24.18
C THR A 726 -15.84 32.17 22.90
N GLY A 727 -16.79 31.93 21.98
CA GLY A 727 -16.79 32.49 20.64
C GLY A 727 -15.67 31.96 19.74
N LYS A 728 -15.03 30.83 20.10
CA LYS A 728 -13.85 30.30 19.38
C LYS A 728 -13.92 28.79 19.26
N ALA A 729 -13.58 28.29 18.07
CA ALA A 729 -13.44 26.87 17.78
C ALA A 729 -12.32 26.64 16.75
N SER A 730 -11.79 25.42 16.74
CA SER A 730 -10.91 24.90 15.70
C SER A 730 -11.47 23.56 15.23
N LEU A 731 -11.79 23.46 13.94
CA LEU A 731 -12.37 22.27 13.32
C LEU A 731 -11.40 21.71 12.29
N ARG A 732 -11.32 20.37 12.17
CA ARG A 732 -10.56 19.72 11.09
C ARG A 732 -11.50 19.11 10.07
N PHE A 733 -11.21 19.36 8.80
CA PHE A 733 -11.88 18.74 7.67
C PHE A 733 -10.83 18.07 6.78
N GLN A 734 -11.18 16.93 6.21
CA GLN A 734 -10.42 16.26 5.18
C GLN A 734 -11.10 16.54 3.83
N LEU A 735 -10.39 17.24 2.95
CA LEU A 735 -10.85 17.57 1.62
C LEU A 735 -10.37 16.51 0.63
N ILE A 736 -11.25 16.15 -0.30
CA ILE A 736 -10.90 15.38 -1.50
C ILE A 736 -10.78 16.33 -2.70
N ASN A 737 -9.94 16.01 -3.66
CA ASN A 737 -9.74 16.76 -4.88
C ASN A 737 -10.87 16.47 -5.88
N GLN A 738 -11.84 17.37 -5.94
CA GLN A 738 -13.02 17.23 -6.78
C GLN A 738 -13.16 18.41 -7.75
N ARG A 739 -12.04 18.84 -8.36
CA ARG A 739 -11.95 19.94 -9.35
C ARG A 739 -11.93 21.36 -8.79
N ALA A 740 -13.06 21.96 -8.44
CA ALA A 740 -13.06 23.41 -8.15
C ALA A 740 -12.38 23.78 -6.81
N ASP A 741 -11.96 25.05 -6.69
CA ASP A 741 -11.43 25.63 -5.45
C ASP A 741 -12.42 25.58 -4.28
N PHE A 742 -11.93 25.78 -3.06
CA PHE A 742 -12.71 25.66 -1.82
C PHE A 742 -12.77 26.97 -1.04
N SER A 743 -13.89 27.23 -0.38
CA SER A 743 -13.98 28.17 0.74
C SER A 743 -14.81 27.59 1.89
N PHE A 744 -14.57 28.12 3.08
CA PHE A 744 -15.30 27.78 4.31
C PHE A 744 -16.03 29.02 4.80
N ALA A 745 -17.31 28.85 5.16
CA ALA A 745 -18.18 29.95 5.59
C ALA A 745 -18.90 29.62 6.90
N LEU A 746 -18.88 30.57 7.83
CA LEU A 746 -19.58 30.51 9.12
C LEU A 746 -20.98 31.08 8.97
N PHE A 747 -21.97 30.30 9.40
CA PHE A 747 -23.38 30.69 9.47
C PHE A 747 -23.90 30.63 10.90
N SER A 748 -24.90 31.47 11.18
CA SER A 748 -25.69 31.46 12.42
C SER A 748 -27.18 31.26 12.15
N GLY A 749 -27.94 30.80 13.14
CA GLY A 749 -29.38 30.50 12.99
C GLY A 749 -29.69 29.12 12.40
N GLY A 750 -28.74 28.18 12.53
CA GLY A 750 -28.91 26.79 12.15
C GLY A 750 -29.00 26.55 10.64
N LEU A 751 -29.30 25.30 10.27
CA LEU A 751 -29.48 24.89 8.88
C LEU A 751 -30.80 25.41 8.27
N ALA A 752 -31.79 25.72 9.11
CA ALA A 752 -33.13 26.13 8.67
C ALA A 752 -33.23 27.63 8.32
N ASN A 753 -32.49 28.51 9.00
CA ASN A 753 -32.51 29.95 8.76
C ASN A 753 -31.09 30.55 8.69
N PRO A 754 -30.19 30.00 7.84
CA PRO A 754 -28.77 30.31 7.87
C PRO A 754 -28.48 31.76 7.46
N LYS A 755 -27.73 32.47 8.30
CA LYS A 755 -27.23 33.83 8.04
C LYS A 755 -25.72 33.79 7.94
N LEU A 756 -25.16 34.23 6.81
CA LEU A 756 -23.72 34.30 6.61
C LEU A 756 -23.09 35.35 7.56
N VAL A 757 -22.13 34.90 8.37
CA VAL A 757 -21.40 35.70 9.37
C VAL A 757 -20.00 36.04 8.89
N ALA A 758 -19.26 35.06 8.36
CA ALA A 758 -17.90 35.23 7.86
C ALA A 758 -17.56 34.17 6.79
N VAL A 759 -16.58 34.47 5.94
CA VAL A 759 -16.01 33.51 4.97
C VAL A 759 -14.49 33.66 4.92
N SER A 760 -13.82 32.55 4.69
CA SER A 760 -12.36 32.37 4.77
C SER A 760 -11.60 32.76 3.50
N ASN A 761 -10.27 32.69 3.60
CA ASN A 761 -9.39 32.56 2.45
C ASN A 761 -9.78 31.34 1.59
N PHE A 762 -9.52 31.43 0.28
CA PHE A 762 -9.68 30.29 -0.61
C PHE A 762 -8.58 29.25 -0.38
N ILE A 763 -8.86 28.01 -0.78
CA ILE A 763 -7.93 26.87 -0.80
C ILE A 763 -8.07 26.19 -2.16
N SER A 764 -6.99 25.60 -2.68
CA SER A 764 -7.07 24.71 -3.83
C SER A 764 -6.09 23.54 -3.69
N PHE A 765 -6.28 22.50 -4.51
CA PHE A 765 -5.24 21.50 -4.76
C PHE A 765 -4.22 22.07 -5.76
N ASP A 766 -2.98 21.60 -5.74
CA ASP A 766 -1.92 22.08 -6.64
C ASP A 766 -2.25 21.79 -8.12
N ASN A 767 -2.76 20.58 -8.40
CA ASN A 767 -3.50 20.30 -9.64
C ASN A 767 -4.97 19.95 -9.34
N PRO A 768 -5.89 20.92 -9.40
CA PRO A 768 -7.31 20.64 -9.21
C PRO A 768 -7.92 19.82 -10.36
N LYS A 769 -7.33 19.86 -11.56
CA LYS A 769 -7.85 19.14 -12.75
C LYS A 769 -7.41 17.67 -12.83
N ALA A 770 -6.66 17.16 -11.84
CA ALA A 770 -6.03 15.84 -11.87
C ALA A 770 -6.97 14.67 -12.26
N PRO A 771 -6.45 13.59 -12.88
CA PRO A 771 -7.18 12.35 -13.11
C PRO A 771 -7.24 11.52 -11.82
N LEU A 772 -8.44 11.20 -11.34
CA LEU A 772 -8.70 10.71 -9.98
C LEU A 772 -9.76 9.61 -9.92
N TYR A 773 -9.73 8.86 -8.81
CA TYR A 773 -10.74 7.87 -8.41
C TYR A 773 -11.03 6.81 -9.49
N PRO A 774 -10.01 6.07 -9.99
CA PRO A 774 -10.22 5.05 -10.99
C PRO A 774 -11.01 3.87 -10.42
N ARG A 775 -12.04 3.43 -11.15
CA ARG A 775 -12.89 2.28 -10.85
C ARG A 775 -12.87 1.29 -12.01
N LEU A 776 -12.68 0.02 -11.67
CA LEU A 776 -12.68 -1.12 -12.58
C LEU A 776 -14.08 -1.68 -12.75
N ALA A 777 -14.40 -2.10 -13.97
CA ALA A 777 -15.56 -2.93 -14.25
C ALA A 777 -15.22 -3.95 -15.35
N GLN A 778 -15.90 -5.10 -15.34
CA GLN A 778 -15.73 -6.09 -16.40
C GLN A 778 -16.28 -5.55 -17.73
N GLY A 779 -15.53 -5.77 -18.81
CA GLY A 779 -15.89 -5.35 -20.15
C GLY A 779 -16.89 -6.30 -20.82
N LYS A 780 -17.13 -6.09 -22.12
CA LYS A 780 -18.09 -6.87 -22.93
C LYS A 780 -17.61 -8.29 -23.27
N SER A 781 -16.43 -8.69 -22.81
CA SER A 781 -15.84 -10.01 -22.98
C SER A 781 -15.04 -10.40 -21.74
N TRP A 782 -14.90 -11.69 -21.48
CA TRP A 782 -14.24 -12.22 -20.26
C TRP A 782 -12.76 -11.78 -20.11
N ASN A 783 -12.11 -11.42 -21.21
CA ASN A 783 -10.73 -10.94 -21.29
C ASN A 783 -10.63 -9.40 -21.40
N GLU A 784 -11.74 -8.69 -21.20
CA GLU A 784 -11.86 -7.24 -21.27
C GLU A 784 -12.16 -6.65 -19.89
N MET A 785 -11.49 -5.57 -19.54
CA MET A 785 -11.74 -4.77 -18.34
C MET A 785 -11.79 -3.29 -18.74
N THR A 786 -12.59 -2.48 -18.07
CA THR A 786 -12.57 -1.03 -18.21
C THR A 786 -12.00 -0.38 -16.97
N VAL A 787 -11.16 0.65 -17.14
CA VAL A 787 -10.88 1.65 -16.09
C VAL A 787 -11.69 2.88 -16.44
N THR A 788 -12.58 3.29 -15.54
CA THR A 788 -13.27 4.59 -15.59
C THR A 788 -12.70 5.51 -14.52
N TRP A 789 -12.34 6.74 -14.85
CA TRP A 789 -11.82 7.73 -13.90
C TRP A 789 -12.40 9.13 -14.19
N THR A 790 -12.27 10.06 -13.24
CA THR A 790 -12.78 11.44 -13.38
C THR A 790 -11.60 12.42 -13.50
N SER A 791 -11.72 13.48 -14.30
CA SER A 791 -10.74 14.58 -14.31
C SER A 791 -11.39 15.95 -14.55
N GLY A 792 -10.60 17.02 -14.46
CA GLY A 792 -11.01 18.37 -14.86
C GLY A 792 -10.63 18.77 -16.28
N TYR A 793 -10.09 17.86 -17.10
CA TYR A 793 -9.63 18.14 -18.46
C TYR A 793 -10.63 17.68 -19.53
N ASP A 794 -11.03 18.61 -20.41
CA ASP A 794 -11.77 18.28 -21.64
C ASP A 794 -10.86 17.59 -22.67
N ILE A 795 -11.44 16.87 -23.64
CA ILE A 795 -10.71 16.28 -24.78
C ILE A 795 -10.00 17.32 -25.65
N ASN A 796 -10.41 18.60 -25.56
CA ASN A 796 -9.74 19.73 -26.21
C ASN A 796 -8.58 20.30 -25.38
N GLU A 797 -8.45 19.94 -24.10
CA GLU A 797 -7.35 20.34 -23.20
C GLU A 797 -6.29 19.24 -23.06
N ALA A 798 -6.71 17.97 -22.96
CA ALA A 798 -5.82 16.82 -22.88
C ALA A 798 -6.45 15.59 -23.54
N VAL A 799 -5.62 14.71 -24.13
CA VAL A 799 -6.08 13.43 -24.69
C VAL A 799 -6.05 12.36 -23.59
N PRO A 800 -7.21 11.83 -23.15
CA PRO A 800 -7.24 10.84 -22.08
C PRO A 800 -6.86 9.45 -22.60
N ILE A 801 -5.89 8.84 -21.93
CA ILE A 801 -5.34 7.53 -22.24
C ILE A 801 -5.18 6.72 -20.96
N VAL A 802 -5.28 5.40 -21.06
CA VAL A 802 -4.82 4.48 -20.01
C VAL A 802 -3.56 3.79 -20.52
N GLU A 803 -2.49 3.86 -19.75
CA GLU A 803 -1.27 3.08 -19.96
C GLU A 803 -1.32 1.85 -19.05
N TRP A 804 -1.33 0.66 -19.65
CA TRP A 804 -1.67 -0.59 -18.96
C TRP A 804 -0.91 -1.79 -19.53
N GLY A 805 -0.77 -2.83 -18.71
CA GLY A 805 -0.21 -4.12 -19.13
C GLY A 805 -0.28 -5.09 -17.96
N ARG A 806 0.21 -6.32 -18.18
CA ARG A 806 0.53 -7.20 -17.05
C ARG A 806 1.76 -6.66 -16.32
N GLN A 807 1.81 -6.81 -15.00
CA GLN A 807 2.91 -6.29 -14.18
C GLN A 807 4.27 -6.83 -14.68
N GLY A 808 5.18 -5.93 -15.07
CA GLY A 808 6.49 -6.24 -15.66
C GLY A 808 6.51 -6.57 -17.16
N GLU A 809 5.37 -6.59 -17.87
CA GLU A 809 5.35 -6.62 -19.35
C GLU A 809 5.40 -5.20 -19.94
N THR A 810 5.56 -5.08 -21.27
CA THR A 810 5.52 -3.78 -21.96
C THR A 810 4.11 -3.19 -21.89
N GLN A 811 4.00 -1.97 -21.38
CA GLN A 811 2.71 -1.28 -21.28
C GLN A 811 2.19 -0.87 -22.65
N SER A 812 0.93 -1.22 -22.92
CA SER A 812 0.12 -0.75 -24.03
C SER A 812 -0.61 0.53 -23.65
N ARG A 813 -0.97 1.36 -24.63
CA ARG A 813 -1.80 2.56 -24.44
C ARG A 813 -3.15 2.37 -25.12
N SER A 814 -4.22 2.37 -24.33
CA SER A 814 -5.59 2.47 -24.84
C SER A 814 -6.04 3.93 -24.82
N PRO A 815 -6.70 4.44 -25.89
CA PRO A 815 -7.47 5.67 -25.79
C PRO A 815 -8.66 5.45 -24.85
N ALA A 816 -9.11 6.50 -24.17
CA ALA A 816 -10.36 6.50 -23.42
C ALA A 816 -11.46 7.27 -24.14
N ALA A 817 -12.68 6.74 -24.12
CA ALA A 817 -13.87 7.52 -24.43
C ALA A 817 -14.13 8.51 -23.29
N THR A 818 -14.59 9.73 -23.60
CA THR A 818 -14.94 10.74 -22.60
C THR A 818 -16.42 11.05 -22.64
N LEU A 819 -17.04 11.07 -21.47
CA LEU A 819 -18.41 11.47 -21.23
C LEU A 819 -18.44 12.60 -20.20
N THR A 820 -19.47 13.43 -20.29
CA THR A 820 -19.86 14.41 -19.28
C THR A 820 -21.34 14.72 -19.46
N PHE A 821 -21.97 15.30 -18.45
CA PHE A 821 -23.35 15.77 -18.48
C PHE A 821 -23.40 17.20 -17.93
N ASP A 822 -24.38 17.97 -18.38
CA ASP A 822 -24.58 19.34 -17.93
C ASP A 822 -25.82 19.47 -17.02
N ARG A 823 -26.04 20.66 -16.47
CA ARG A 823 -27.25 20.95 -15.66
C ARG A 823 -28.55 20.70 -16.43
N THR A 824 -28.57 20.82 -17.75
CA THR A 824 -29.79 20.67 -18.57
C THR A 824 -30.14 19.20 -18.84
N SER A 825 -29.16 18.31 -18.69
CA SER A 825 -29.26 16.85 -18.82
C SER A 825 -30.07 16.19 -17.69
N LEU A 826 -30.18 16.87 -16.53
CA LEU A 826 -30.82 16.35 -15.31
C LEU A 826 -32.32 16.70 -15.26
N CYS A 827 -33.14 15.82 -14.68
CA CYS A 827 -34.60 15.89 -14.82
C CYS A 827 -35.34 16.79 -13.81
N GLY A 828 -34.72 17.19 -12.69
CA GLY A 828 -35.42 18.00 -11.67
C GLY A 828 -34.59 18.45 -10.46
N SER A 829 -35.24 18.99 -9.44
CA SER A 829 -34.62 19.51 -8.21
C SER A 829 -34.36 18.37 -7.19
N PRO A 830 -33.27 18.40 -6.39
CA PRO A 830 -32.20 19.40 -6.35
C PRO A 830 -31.12 19.28 -7.46
N ALA A 831 -31.08 18.17 -8.21
CA ALA A 831 -30.02 17.86 -9.20
C ALA A 831 -29.78 18.97 -10.23
N ARG A 832 -30.86 19.53 -10.79
CA ARG A 832 -30.89 20.59 -11.81
C ARG A 832 -30.72 22.01 -11.22
N THR A 833 -30.79 22.17 -9.90
CA THR A 833 -31.03 23.47 -9.24
C THR A 833 -29.91 23.84 -8.25
N VAL A 834 -30.07 23.50 -6.96
CA VAL A 834 -29.19 23.90 -5.84
C VAL A 834 -28.08 22.89 -5.57
N GLY A 835 -28.34 21.60 -5.83
CA GLY A 835 -27.39 20.51 -5.65
C GLY A 835 -26.50 20.27 -6.88
N TRP A 836 -26.79 20.93 -8.01
CA TRP A 836 -25.94 20.91 -9.20
C TRP A 836 -24.49 21.30 -8.87
N ARG A 837 -23.57 20.40 -9.20
CA ARG A 837 -22.14 20.64 -9.24
C ARG A 837 -21.59 20.08 -10.55
N ASP A 838 -20.59 20.75 -11.10
CA ASP A 838 -19.95 20.34 -12.35
C ASP A 838 -19.18 19.02 -12.15
N PRO A 839 -19.49 17.94 -12.91
CA PRO A 839 -18.85 16.64 -12.75
C PRO A 839 -17.44 16.57 -13.37
N GLY A 840 -17.02 17.59 -14.12
CA GLY A 840 -15.86 17.51 -14.98
C GLY A 840 -16.05 16.52 -16.11
N PHE A 841 -15.05 15.70 -16.35
CA PHE A 841 -15.00 14.76 -17.46
C PHE A 841 -14.74 13.35 -16.94
N ILE A 842 -15.58 12.40 -17.33
CA ILE A 842 -15.44 11.00 -16.97
C ILE A 842 -14.87 10.28 -18.18
N HIS A 843 -13.74 9.60 -18.00
CA HIS A 843 -13.03 8.91 -19.06
C HIS A 843 -13.06 7.40 -18.81
N THR A 844 -13.36 6.60 -19.83
CA THR A 844 -13.35 5.13 -19.76
C THR A 844 -12.42 4.55 -20.82
N GLY A 845 -11.36 3.88 -20.37
CA GLY A 845 -10.41 3.16 -21.23
C GLY A 845 -10.60 1.65 -21.16
N THR A 846 -10.66 0.99 -22.31
CA THR A 846 -10.80 -0.48 -22.42
C THR A 846 -9.45 -1.17 -22.49
N LEU A 847 -9.26 -2.22 -21.70
CA LEU A 847 -7.99 -2.86 -21.38
C LEU A 847 -8.13 -4.38 -21.55
N THR A 848 -7.10 -5.07 -22.06
CA THR A 848 -7.22 -6.50 -22.50
C THR A 848 -6.08 -7.39 -22.00
N GLY A 849 -6.15 -7.81 -20.72
CA GLY A 849 -5.20 -8.71 -20.07
C GLY A 849 -4.29 -8.01 -19.06
N LEU A 850 -4.55 -8.18 -17.75
CA LEU A 850 -4.21 -7.17 -16.73
C LEU A 850 -3.84 -7.71 -15.34
N ALA A 851 -3.17 -6.85 -14.55
CA ALA A 851 -3.25 -6.78 -13.08
C ALA A 851 -2.90 -5.33 -12.60
N ILE A 852 -3.56 -4.79 -11.55
CA ILE A 852 -3.43 -3.38 -11.11
C ILE A 852 -3.36 -3.25 -9.55
N SER A 853 -2.72 -2.19 -9.04
CA SER A 853 -2.51 -1.86 -7.60
C SER A 853 -2.00 -0.41 -7.45
N TYR A 854 -2.23 0.37 -6.38
CA TYR A 854 -3.13 0.36 -5.20
C TYR A 854 -3.10 1.81 -4.65
N LEU A 855 -4.19 2.35 -4.10
CA LEU A 855 -4.18 3.57 -3.25
C LEU A 855 -5.14 3.41 -2.07
N LYS A 856 -5.06 4.31 -1.07
CA LYS A 856 -5.85 4.23 0.17
C LYS A 856 -6.17 5.62 0.74
N ALA A 857 -7.45 5.85 1.07
CA ALA A 857 -7.94 7.04 1.77
C ALA A 857 -8.08 6.83 3.31
N GLU A 858 -8.28 7.93 4.04
CA GLU A 858 -8.63 7.96 5.47
C GLU A 858 -9.87 8.85 5.72
N ARG A 859 -10.24 9.13 6.98
CA ARG A 859 -11.60 9.52 7.39
C ARG A 859 -11.67 10.80 8.24
N ASP A 860 -12.63 11.70 7.95
CA ASP A 860 -13.07 12.76 8.87
C ASP A 860 -14.47 12.51 9.49
N GLY A 861 -14.83 13.38 10.45
CA GLY A 861 -16.09 13.32 11.21
C GLY A 861 -17.10 14.41 10.83
N SER A 862 -17.13 14.83 9.57
CA SER A 862 -18.03 15.88 9.08
C SER A 862 -19.45 15.36 8.76
N ASN A 863 -20.40 16.28 8.51
CA ASN A 863 -21.76 15.95 8.09
C ASN A 863 -22.01 16.39 6.64
N GLU A 864 -22.78 15.59 5.92
CA GLU A 864 -23.07 15.79 4.50
C GLU A 864 -24.58 15.85 4.24
N TYR A 865 -24.99 16.21 3.03
CA TYR A 865 -26.38 16.03 2.60
C TYR A 865 -26.73 14.54 2.55
N SER A 866 -28.02 14.19 2.65
CA SER A 866 -28.50 12.80 2.63
C SER A 866 -27.82 11.85 3.63
N ASN A 867 -27.16 12.35 4.69
CA ASN A 867 -26.37 11.55 5.64
C ASN A 867 -27.25 10.67 6.54
N TYR A 868 -27.66 9.50 6.04
CA TYR A 868 -28.46 8.49 6.72
C TYR A 868 -27.94 7.05 6.51
N GLN A 869 -26.65 6.92 6.18
CA GLN A 869 -25.96 5.65 5.89
C GLN A 869 -24.85 5.30 6.91
N PRO A 870 -25.15 5.26 8.23
CA PRO A 870 -24.12 5.13 9.26
C PRO A 870 -23.33 3.81 9.21
N GLY A 871 -23.81 2.78 8.49
CA GLY A 871 -23.05 1.55 8.26
C GLY A 871 -22.06 1.62 7.09
N SER A 872 -22.15 2.63 6.21
CA SER A 872 -21.42 2.71 4.92
C SER A 872 -19.89 2.57 5.08
N LEU A 873 -19.31 3.35 5.99
CA LEU A 873 -17.86 3.31 6.25
C LEU A 873 -17.43 1.96 6.85
N ASN A 874 -18.21 1.40 7.79
CA ASN A 874 -17.89 0.09 8.35
C ASN A 874 -17.90 -1.01 7.28
N THR A 875 -18.89 -1.01 6.36
CA THR A 875 -18.93 -1.95 5.23
C THR A 875 -17.72 -1.77 4.31
N THR A 876 -17.35 -0.52 4.02
CA THR A 876 -16.17 -0.18 3.22
C THR A 876 -14.88 -0.68 3.88
N ASP A 877 -14.69 -0.40 5.18
CA ASP A 877 -13.55 -0.85 5.97
C ASP A 877 -13.42 -2.39 5.97
N GLN A 878 -14.52 -3.14 6.15
CA GLN A 878 -14.46 -4.60 6.09
C GLN A 878 -14.14 -5.13 4.67
N LEU A 879 -14.68 -4.51 3.63
CA LEU A 879 -14.36 -4.89 2.24
C LEU A 879 -12.89 -4.60 1.90
N VAL A 880 -12.31 -3.50 2.39
CA VAL A 880 -10.88 -3.18 2.25
C VAL A 880 -10.00 -4.15 3.06
N ASN A 881 -10.40 -4.51 4.28
CA ASN A 881 -9.66 -5.45 5.13
C ASN A 881 -9.66 -6.89 4.58
N ASP A 882 -10.75 -7.29 3.91
CA ASP A 882 -10.96 -8.63 3.33
C ASP A 882 -10.56 -8.69 1.83
N LEU A 883 -10.04 -7.58 1.27
CA LEU A 883 -9.90 -7.36 -0.18
C LEU A 883 -8.95 -8.32 -0.89
N ASN A 884 -7.94 -8.84 -0.20
CA ASN A 884 -7.03 -9.85 -0.78
C ASN A 884 -7.72 -11.22 -0.97
N ASP A 885 -8.85 -11.44 -0.31
CA ASP A 885 -9.71 -12.62 -0.44
C ASP A 885 -11.06 -12.27 -1.11
N ILE A 886 -11.16 -11.13 -1.80
CA ILE A 886 -12.34 -10.71 -2.59
C ILE A 886 -11.91 -10.51 -4.04
N ASP A 887 -12.50 -11.29 -4.94
CA ASP A 887 -12.21 -11.27 -6.38
C ASP A 887 -12.92 -10.14 -7.15
N ILE A 888 -14.15 -9.82 -6.75
CA ILE A 888 -15.11 -8.98 -7.47
C ILE A 888 -16.21 -8.51 -6.51
N VAL A 889 -16.72 -7.29 -6.69
CA VAL A 889 -17.78 -6.69 -5.86
C VAL A 889 -19.00 -6.37 -6.72
N PHE A 890 -20.19 -6.62 -6.19
CA PHE A 890 -21.48 -6.25 -6.80
C PHE A 890 -22.26 -5.33 -5.83
N HIS A 891 -22.39 -4.06 -6.17
CA HIS A 891 -23.23 -3.09 -5.45
C HIS A 891 -24.59 -2.97 -6.15
N ILE A 892 -25.60 -3.66 -5.61
CA ILE A 892 -26.88 -3.88 -6.28
C ILE A 892 -27.90 -2.74 -6.07
N GLY A 893 -27.52 -1.52 -6.49
CA GLY A 893 -28.35 -0.30 -6.49
C GLY A 893 -28.48 0.39 -5.13
N ASP A 894 -28.93 1.65 -5.17
CA ASP A 894 -28.87 2.66 -4.10
C ASP A 894 -27.42 2.93 -3.65
N ILE A 895 -26.62 3.40 -4.62
CA ILE A 895 -25.16 3.45 -4.61
C ILE A 895 -24.64 4.55 -3.67
N THR A 896 -25.12 5.78 -3.86
CA THR A 896 -24.58 6.99 -3.20
C THR A 896 -25.58 7.69 -2.30
N TYR A 897 -26.89 7.54 -2.57
CA TYR A 897 -27.95 8.40 -2.03
C TYR A 897 -27.71 9.90 -2.23
N ALA A 898 -26.96 10.30 -3.26
CA ALA A 898 -26.71 11.71 -3.59
C ALA A 898 -28.03 12.48 -3.80
N ASN A 899 -29.04 11.86 -4.43
CA ASN A 899 -30.40 12.39 -4.58
C ASN A 899 -30.41 13.83 -5.13
N GLY A 900 -29.54 14.12 -6.09
CA GLY A 900 -29.36 15.44 -6.70
C GLY A 900 -28.33 16.35 -6.02
N TYR A 901 -27.69 15.93 -4.92
CA TYR A 901 -26.52 16.60 -4.34
C TYR A 901 -25.24 16.09 -4.99
N ILE A 902 -24.99 16.56 -6.21
CA ILE A 902 -24.08 15.98 -7.20
C ILE A 902 -22.63 15.78 -6.70
N SER A 903 -22.15 16.59 -5.75
CA SER A 903 -20.81 16.42 -5.14
C SER A 903 -20.57 15.05 -4.51
N GLN A 904 -21.63 14.36 -4.07
CA GLN A 904 -21.51 13.09 -3.36
C GLN A 904 -21.10 11.92 -4.26
N TRP A 905 -21.18 12.08 -5.60
CA TRP A 905 -20.66 11.09 -6.53
C TRP A 905 -19.13 11.09 -6.61
N ASP A 906 -18.46 12.24 -6.56
CA ASP A 906 -17.00 12.32 -6.42
C ASP A 906 -16.57 11.66 -5.10
N GLN A 907 -17.23 12.05 -4.01
CA GLN A 907 -17.03 11.52 -2.67
C GLN A 907 -17.16 9.99 -2.61
N PHE A 908 -18.23 9.44 -3.19
CA PHE A 908 -18.41 7.98 -3.23
C PHE A 908 -17.31 7.31 -4.06
N THR A 909 -16.94 7.85 -5.23
CA THR A 909 -15.83 7.27 -6.02
C THR A 909 -14.50 7.30 -5.28
N SER A 910 -14.23 8.31 -4.45
CA SER A 910 -13.07 8.35 -3.56
C SER A 910 -13.19 7.34 -2.41
N GLN A 911 -14.35 7.24 -1.75
CA GLN A 911 -14.60 6.27 -0.66
C GLN A 911 -14.38 4.82 -1.14
N VAL A 912 -14.84 4.47 -2.34
CA VAL A 912 -14.69 3.10 -2.87
C VAL A 912 -13.41 2.90 -3.68
N GLU A 913 -12.61 3.93 -3.98
CA GLU A 913 -11.36 3.82 -4.75
C GLU A 913 -10.42 2.70 -4.25
N PRO A 914 -10.20 2.48 -2.93
CA PRO A 914 -9.32 1.42 -2.45
C PRO A 914 -9.79 0.00 -2.82
N ILE A 915 -11.07 -0.16 -3.16
CA ILE A 915 -11.71 -1.40 -3.62
C ILE A 915 -11.84 -1.39 -5.16
N ALA A 916 -12.35 -0.30 -5.72
CA ALA A 916 -12.73 -0.19 -7.12
C ALA A 916 -11.53 -0.01 -8.06
N SER A 917 -10.42 0.57 -7.61
CA SER A 917 -9.16 0.64 -8.39
C SER A 917 -8.46 -0.71 -8.53
N LYS A 918 -9.04 -1.77 -7.93
CA LYS A 918 -8.36 -3.02 -7.58
C LYS A 918 -9.08 -4.28 -8.04
N VAL A 919 -10.38 -4.37 -7.80
CA VAL A 919 -11.26 -5.43 -8.25
C VAL A 919 -12.45 -4.83 -8.99
N PRO A 920 -13.14 -5.55 -9.89
CA PRO A 920 -14.27 -4.99 -10.60
C PRO A 920 -15.38 -4.62 -9.59
N TYR A 921 -15.80 -3.36 -9.60
CA TYR A 921 -16.87 -2.82 -8.76
C TYR A 921 -18.13 -2.67 -9.62
N MET A 922 -18.83 -3.80 -9.78
CA MET A 922 -19.99 -3.91 -10.65
C MET A 922 -21.22 -3.30 -9.96
N ILE A 923 -21.94 -2.40 -10.62
CA ILE A 923 -23.15 -1.77 -10.04
C ILE A 923 -24.44 -2.35 -10.66
N ALA A 924 -25.56 -2.19 -9.96
CA ALA A 924 -26.90 -2.17 -10.58
C ALA A 924 -27.54 -0.79 -10.32
N SER A 925 -28.60 -0.44 -11.04
CA SER A 925 -29.40 0.76 -10.71
C SER A 925 -30.44 0.42 -9.66
N GLY A 926 -30.54 1.25 -8.62
CA GLY A 926 -31.67 1.32 -7.69
C GLY A 926 -32.53 2.55 -7.93
N ASN A 927 -33.50 2.77 -7.03
CA ASN A 927 -34.44 3.88 -7.16
C ASN A 927 -33.81 5.23 -6.82
N HIS A 928 -32.82 5.27 -5.93
CA HIS A 928 -32.07 6.49 -5.65
C HIS A 928 -31.13 6.92 -6.80
N GLU A 929 -30.85 6.05 -7.77
CA GLU A 929 -30.20 6.45 -9.02
C GLU A 929 -31.22 6.92 -10.06
N ARG A 930 -32.34 6.19 -10.22
CA ARG A 930 -33.12 6.21 -11.46
C ARG A 930 -34.53 6.79 -11.38
N ASP A 931 -35.23 6.71 -10.25
CA ASP A 931 -36.65 7.06 -10.19
C ASP A 931 -36.87 8.57 -10.31
N TRP A 932 -37.58 8.99 -11.37
CA TRP A 932 -38.07 10.35 -11.55
C TRP A 932 -39.31 10.41 -12.45
N PRO A 933 -40.36 11.21 -12.12
CA PRO A 933 -41.61 11.18 -12.86
C PRO A 933 -41.48 11.53 -14.34
N ASN A 934 -42.26 10.86 -15.19
CA ASN A 934 -42.30 11.02 -16.65
C ASN A 934 -40.98 10.73 -17.40
N THR A 935 -39.97 10.12 -16.77
CA THR A 935 -38.68 9.77 -17.42
C THR A 935 -38.64 8.35 -18.00
N GLY A 936 -39.76 7.62 -17.96
CA GLY A 936 -39.82 6.23 -18.39
C GLY A 936 -39.17 5.23 -17.42
N SER A 937 -38.93 5.60 -16.17
CA SER A 937 -38.85 4.64 -15.07
C SER A 937 -40.20 3.92 -14.91
N PHE A 938 -40.19 2.73 -14.34
CA PHE A 938 -41.40 1.95 -14.05
C PHE A 938 -42.13 2.47 -12.81
N TYR A 939 -41.39 2.98 -11.83
CA TYR A 939 -41.93 3.66 -10.66
C TYR A 939 -41.98 5.17 -10.89
N ASP A 940 -43.14 5.77 -10.60
CA ASP A 940 -43.40 7.20 -10.71
C ASP A 940 -43.07 7.90 -9.36
N LYS A 941 -41.84 7.68 -8.89
CA LYS A 941 -41.28 8.25 -7.64
C LYS A 941 -40.25 9.32 -7.97
N THR A 942 -39.92 10.18 -6.99
CA THR A 942 -38.86 11.20 -7.10
C THR A 942 -37.56 10.76 -6.43
N ASP A 943 -37.31 9.45 -6.30
CA ASP A 943 -36.29 8.97 -5.35
C ASP A 943 -34.86 9.45 -5.65
N SER A 944 -34.55 9.64 -6.93
CA SER A 944 -33.26 10.15 -7.42
C SER A 944 -33.04 11.66 -7.30
N GLY A 945 -34.01 12.44 -6.78
CA GLY A 945 -33.87 13.90 -6.63
C GLY A 945 -33.52 14.65 -7.93
N GLY A 946 -33.95 14.11 -9.07
CA GLY A 946 -33.75 14.68 -10.40
C GLY A 946 -32.56 14.12 -11.17
N GLU A 947 -31.80 13.17 -10.63
CA GLU A 947 -30.67 12.54 -11.34
C GLU A 947 -31.10 11.59 -12.47
N CYS A 948 -32.26 10.95 -12.32
CA CYS A 948 -32.95 10.15 -13.36
C CYS A 948 -32.09 9.13 -14.13
N GLY A 949 -31.06 8.56 -13.48
CA GLY A 949 -30.13 7.57 -14.01
C GLY A 949 -28.84 8.14 -14.59
N VAL A 950 -28.78 9.43 -14.91
CA VAL A 950 -27.68 10.06 -15.66
C VAL A 950 -26.32 9.86 -14.99
N LEU A 951 -26.26 9.97 -13.66
CA LEU A 951 -25.00 9.86 -12.93
C LEU A 951 -24.55 8.41 -12.75
N ALA A 952 -25.47 7.48 -12.47
CA ALA A 952 -25.14 6.07 -12.39
C ALA A 952 -24.61 5.52 -13.73
N GLU A 953 -25.27 5.88 -14.84
CA GLU A 953 -24.89 5.47 -16.20
C GLU A 953 -23.65 6.20 -16.76
N THR A 954 -23.19 7.30 -16.12
CA THR A 954 -21.97 8.03 -16.53
C THR A 954 -20.77 7.77 -15.61
N MET A 955 -20.96 7.78 -14.29
CA MET A 955 -19.85 7.70 -13.32
C MET A 955 -19.25 6.28 -13.24
N PHE A 956 -20.05 5.25 -13.48
CA PHE A 956 -19.64 3.85 -13.47
C PHE A 956 -19.88 3.21 -14.85
N TYR A 957 -19.00 2.27 -15.22
CA TYR A 957 -19.20 1.45 -16.41
C TYR A 957 -19.84 0.11 -16.04
N VAL A 958 -20.79 -0.35 -16.85
CA VAL A 958 -21.25 -1.75 -16.86
C VAL A 958 -21.34 -2.24 -18.32
N PRO A 959 -21.12 -3.54 -18.61
CA PRO A 959 -21.03 -4.08 -19.96
C PRO A 959 -22.42 -4.27 -20.62
N ALA A 960 -23.29 -3.27 -20.50
CA ALA A 960 -24.64 -3.29 -21.06
C ALA A 960 -24.69 -2.96 -22.56
N GLU A 961 -25.78 -3.38 -23.20
CA GLU A 961 -26.13 -2.96 -24.57
C GLU A 961 -27.12 -1.77 -24.58
N ASN A 962 -28.01 -1.67 -23.57
CA ASN A 962 -29.04 -0.64 -23.47
C ASN A 962 -29.56 -0.54 -22.01
N ARG A 963 -29.27 0.56 -21.32
CA ARG A 963 -29.54 0.81 -19.87
C ARG A 963 -28.83 -0.15 -18.91
N ALA A 964 -28.91 0.08 -17.60
CA ALA A 964 -28.16 -0.61 -16.54
C ALA A 964 -28.41 -2.14 -16.34
N LYS A 965 -28.99 -2.86 -17.32
CA LYS A 965 -29.17 -4.33 -17.29
C LYS A 965 -28.08 -5.05 -18.11
N TYR A 966 -27.42 -6.05 -17.54
CA TYR A 966 -26.27 -6.72 -18.18
C TYR A 966 -25.98 -8.10 -17.58
N SER A 967 -25.19 -8.89 -18.31
CA SER A 967 -24.68 -10.20 -17.90
C SER A 967 -23.16 -10.14 -17.71
N THR A 968 -22.62 -10.79 -16.68
CA THR A 968 -21.15 -10.93 -16.55
C THR A 968 -20.73 -12.28 -15.95
N ASN A 969 -19.44 -12.59 -16.05
CA ASN A 969 -18.86 -13.89 -15.72
C ASN A 969 -17.64 -13.73 -14.81
N TYR A 970 -17.57 -14.51 -13.71
CA TYR A 970 -16.34 -14.62 -12.92
C TYR A 970 -16.03 -16.09 -12.63
N GLY A 971 -15.07 -16.66 -13.37
CA GLY A 971 -14.70 -18.07 -13.26
C GLY A 971 -15.91 -19.01 -13.42
N MET A 972 -16.29 -19.68 -12.33
CA MET A 972 -17.42 -20.62 -12.27
C MET A 972 -18.80 -19.95 -12.06
N PHE A 973 -18.85 -18.63 -11.86
CA PHE A 973 -20.07 -17.86 -11.69
C PHE A 973 -20.54 -17.22 -13.01
N HIS A 974 -21.85 -17.20 -13.22
CA HIS A 974 -22.53 -16.39 -14.23
C HIS A 974 -23.59 -15.53 -13.55
N PHE A 975 -23.57 -14.23 -13.80
CA PHE A 975 -24.43 -13.23 -13.17
C PHE A 975 -25.36 -12.58 -14.19
N CYS A 976 -26.67 -12.61 -13.92
CA CYS A 976 -27.68 -11.84 -14.65
C CYS A 976 -28.17 -10.68 -13.77
N ILE A 977 -27.83 -9.44 -14.14
CA ILE A 977 -28.14 -8.23 -13.38
C ILE A 977 -29.34 -7.53 -14.02
N ALA A 978 -30.40 -7.33 -13.24
CA ALA A 978 -31.61 -6.65 -13.63
C ALA A 978 -31.71 -5.24 -13.03
N ASP A 979 -32.31 -4.34 -13.80
CA ASP A 979 -32.59 -2.95 -13.46
C ASP A 979 -34.07 -2.86 -13.03
N THR A 980 -34.33 -2.80 -11.72
CA THR A 980 -35.70 -2.87 -11.18
C THR A 980 -36.53 -1.62 -11.44
N GLU A 981 -35.91 -0.53 -11.86
CA GLU A 981 -36.59 0.73 -12.13
C GLU A 981 -37.13 0.76 -13.57
N HIS A 982 -37.10 -0.38 -14.27
CA HIS A 982 -37.73 -0.62 -15.57
C HIS A 982 -38.49 -1.97 -15.60
N ASP A 983 -39.54 -2.06 -16.40
CA ASP A 983 -40.50 -3.18 -16.40
C ASP A 983 -39.86 -4.54 -16.73
N TRP A 984 -39.83 -5.45 -15.75
CA TRP A 984 -39.26 -6.79 -15.84
C TRP A 984 -40.25 -7.89 -16.26
N ARG A 985 -41.53 -7.56 -16.51
CA ARG A 985 -42.60 -8.55 -16.66
C ARG A 985 -42.59 -9.27 -18.01
N GLU A 986 -43.27 -10.41 -18.08
CA GLU A 986 -43.26 -11.30 -19.25
C GLU A 986 -43.61 -10.56 -20.56
N GLY A 987 -42.68 -10.58 -21.51
CA GLY A 987 -42.79 -9.92 -22.81
C GLY A 987 -42.01 -8.62 -22.99
N THR A 988 -41.49 -8.00 -21.92
CA THR A 988 -40.66 -6.78 -22.04
C THR A 988 -39.28 -7.04 -22.63
N GLU A 989 -38.54 -5.97 -22.95
CA GLU A 989 -37.12 -6.06 -23.34
C GLU A 989 -36.27 -6.68 -22.23
N GLN A 990 -36.50 -6.27 -20.98
CA GLN A 990 -35.78 -6.82 -19.82
C GLN A 990 -36.08 -8.29 -19.58
N TYR A 991 -37.34 -8.74 -19.70
CA TYR A 991 -37.67 -10.16 -19.55
C TYR A 991 -36.95 -11.04 -20.59
N LYS A 992 -36.89 -10.58 -21.85
CA LYS A 992 -36.17 -11.26 -22.93
C LYS A 992 -34.66 -11.28 -22.70
N PHE A 993 -34.10 -10.18 -22.19
CA PHE A 993 -32.69 -10.13 -21.78
C PHE A 993 -32.41 -11.14 -20.63
N ILE A 994 -33.23 -11.16 -19.59
CA ILE A 994 -33.07 -12.08 -18.45
C ILE A 994 -33.20 -13.54 -18.92
N GLU A 995 -34.19 -13.87 -19.76
CA GLU A 995 -34.29 -15.21 -20.35
C GLU A 995 -33.05 -15.56 -21.19
N HIS A 996 -32.57 -14.65 -22.04
CA HIS A 996 -31.39 -14.90 -22.87
C HIS A 996 -30.14 -15.13 -22.03
N CYS A 997 -29.91 -14.29 -21.01
CA CYS A 997 -28.81 -14.42 -20.05
C CYS A 997 -28.84 -15.80 -19.37
N LEU A 998 -29.95 -16.14 -18.72
CA LEU A 998 -30.15 -17.41 -18.01
C LEU A 998 -30.08 -18.64 -18.93
N ALA A 999 -30.40 -18.51 -20.21
CA ALA A 999 -30.30 -19.57 -21.21
C ALA A 999 -28.89 -19.73 -21.82
N SER A 1000 -28.05 -18.69 -21.79
CA SER A 1000 -26.76 -18.65 -22.48
C SER A 1000 -25.64 -19.42 -21.78
N VAL A 1001 -25.77 -19.63 -20.46
CA VAL A 1001 -24.71 -20.18 -19.60
C VAL A 1001 -24.50 -21.68 -19.79
N ASP A 1002 -23.25 -22.07 -20.05
CA ASP A 1002 -22.84 -23.47 -19.97
C ASP A 1002 -22.67 -23.89 -18.51
N ARG A 1003 -23.74 -24.46 -17.93
CA ARG A 1003 -23.76 -24.95 -16.54
C ARG A 1003 -22.79 -26.09 -16.22
N GLN A 1004 -22.07 -26.66 -17.21
CA GLN A 1004 -20.95 -27.57 -16.94
C GLN A 1004 -19.67 -26.80 -16.57
N LYS A 1005 -19.44 -25.63 -17.19
CA LYS A 1005 -18.29 -24.75 -16.92
C LYS A 1005 -18.58 -23.71 -15.84
N GLN A 1006 -19.82 -23.23 -15.80
CA GLN A 1006 -20.29 -22.19 -14.90
C GLN A 1006 -21.50 -22.72 -14.10
N PRO A 1007 -21.26 -23.63 -13.14
CA PRO A 1007 -22.33 -24.29 -12.39
C PRO A 1007 -23.11 -23.33 -11.48
N TRP A 1008 -22.54 -22.17 -11.12
CA TRP A 1008 -23.14 -21.21 -10.18
C TRP A 1008 -23.84 -20.08 -10.94
N LEU A 1009 -25.17 -20.18 -11.04
CA LEU A 1009 -26.02 -19.23 -11.76
C LEU A 1009 -26.71 -18.27 -10.79
N ILE A 1010 -26.34 -17.00 -10.87
CA ILE A 1010 -26.75 -15.95 -9.94
C ILE A 1010 -27.65 -14.94 -10.65
N PHE A 1011 -28.78 -14.62 -10.05
CA PHE A 1011 -29.60 -13.47 -10.41
C PHE A 1011 -29.39 -12.36 -9.37
N ALA A 1012 -29.36 -11.10 -9.79
CA ALA A 1012 -29.36 -9.97 -8.88
C ALA A 1012 -30.19 -8.80 -9.42
N ALA A 1013 -30.83 -8.08 -8.51
CA ALA A 1013 -31.71 -6.96 -8.75
C ALA A 1013 -31.64 -5.99 -7.57
N HIS A 1014 -32.03 -4.72 -7.72
CA HIS A 1014 -32.08 -3.81 -6.59
C HIS A 1014 -33.33 -4.05 -5.73
N ARG A 1015 -34.52 -3.72 -6.21
CA ARG A 1015 -35.78 -3.99 -5.49
C ARG A 1015 -36.05 -5.47 -5.31
N VAL A 1016 -36.81 -5.83 -4.26
CA VAL A 1016 -37.07 -7.24 -3.92
C VAL A 1016 -38.11 -7.85 -4.86
N LEU A 1017 -37.66 -8.42 -5.98
CA LEU A 1017 -38.51 -9.19 -6.90
C LEU A 1017 -38.82 -10.63 -6.42
N GLY A 1018 -38.27 -11.05 -5.28
CA GLY A 1018 -38.34 -12.45 -4.80
C GLY A 1018 -39.13 -12.61 -3.51
N TYR A 1019 -38.43 -12.52 -2.38
CA TYR A 1019 -38.98 -12.76 -1.05
C TYR A 1019 -38.29 -11.88 -0.01
N SER A 1020 -39.08 -11.07 0.71
CA SER A 1020 -38.67 -10.32 1.91
C SER A 1020 -39.83 -10.26 2.89
N SER A 1021 -39.55 -10.40 4.19
CA SER A 1021 -40.53 -10.24 5.27
C SER A 1021 -40.54 -8.84 5.89
N ASP A 1022 -39.97 -7.86 5.18
CA ASP A 1022 -39.97 -6.44 5.55
C ASP A 1022 -41.36 -5.89 5.94
N TYR A 1023 -41.36 -4.93 6.86
CA TYR A 1023 -42.55 -4.29 7.39
C TYR A 1023 -43.36 -3.53 6.31
N TYR A 1024 -42.70 -2.87 5.35
CA TYR A 1024 -43.36 -2.11 4.29
C TYR A 1024 -44.21 -3.02 3.39
N TYR A 1025 -43.60 -4.04 2.76
CA TYR A 1025 -44.34 -5.00 1.95
C TYR A 1025 -45.41 -5.73 2.79
N GLY A 1026 -45.11 -6.02 4.06
CA GLY A 1026 -46.07 -6.61 5.00
C GLY A 1026 -47.31 -5.74 5.30
N LEU A 1027 -47.21 -4.41 5.23
CA LEU A 1027 -48.36 -3.49 5.32
C LEU A 1027 -49.21 -3.51 4.05
N GLU A 1028 -48.59 -3.67 2.88
CA GLU A 1028 -49.29 -3.82 1.59
C GLU A 1028 -49.90 -5.22 1.39
N GLY A 1029 -49.64 -6.15 2.31
CA GLY A 1029 -50.07 -7.55 2.24
C GLY A 1029 -49.19 -8.42 1.33
N ALA A 1030 -48.03 -7.91 0.93
CA ALA A 1030 -47.05 -8.53 0.04
C ALA A 1030 -45.82 -9.04 0.81
N PHE A 1031 -44.89 -9.66 0.07
CA PHE A 1031 -43.58 -10.12 0.56
C PHE A 1031 -42.49 -9.89 -0.51
N GLU A 1032 -42.67 -8.85 -1.32
CA GLU A 1032 -41.95 -8.50 -2.56
C GLU A 1032 -42.50 -7.18 -3.11
N GLU A 1033 -41.86 -6.62 -4.13
CA GLU A 1033 -42.48 -5.66 -5.04
C GLU A 1033 -43.71 -6.27 -5.76
N PRO A 1034 -44.81 -5.51 -5.94
CA PRO A 1034 -45.98 -5.97 -6.70
C PRO A 1034 -45.61 -6.47 -8.11
N MET A 1035 -46.00 -7.71 -8.43
CA MET A 1035 -45.67 -8.43 -9.68
C MET A 1035 -44.19 -8.85 -9.82
N GLY A 1036 -43.41 -8.85 -8.74
CA GLY A 1036 -42.00 -9.22 -8.70
C GLY A 1036 -41.76 -10.63 -9.25
N ARG A 1037 -42.19 -11.66 -8.51
CA ARG A 1037 -41.81 -13.05 -8.82
C ARG A 1037 -42.66 -13.72 -9.89
N GLU A 1038 -43.90 -13.30 -10.16
CA GLU A 1038 -44.86 -14.05 -10.99
C GLU A 1038 -44.33 -14.38 -12.38
N SER A 1039 -43.67 -13.41 -13.03
CA SER A 1039 -43.08 -13.59 -14.36
C SER A 1039 -41.72 -14.30 -14.27
N LEU A 1040 -40.86 -13.86 -13.35
CA LEU A 1040 -39.44 -14.22 -13.32
C LEU A 1040 -39.18 -15.59 -12.68
N GLN A 1041 -39.99 -16.05 -11.72
CA GLN A 1041 -39.84 -17.38 -11.12
C GLN A 1041 -39.97 -18.50 -12.16
N LYS A 1042 -40.69 -18.26 -13.27
CA LYS A 1042 -40.72 -19.18 -14.42
C LYS A 1042 -39.33 -19.37 -15.01
N LEU A 1043 -38.57 -18.29 -15.20
CA LEU A 1043 -37.21 -18.31 -15.73
C LEU A 1043 -36.23 -18.86 -14.70
N TRP A 1044 -36.28 -18.38 -13.45
CA TRP A 1044 -35.42 -18.84 -12.36
C TRP A 1044 -35.54 -20.35 -12.15
N GLN A 1045 -36.75 -20.90 -12.17
CA GLN A 1045 -36.99 -22.34 -12.08
C GLN A 1045 -36.54 -23.07 -13.34
N LYS A 1046 -36.99 -22.63 -14.53
CA LYS A 1046 -36.66 -23.22 -15.84
C LYS A 1046 -35.15 -23.41 -16.03
N TYR A 1047 -34.37 -22.37 -15.75
CA TYR A 1047 -32.91 -22.37 -15.91
C TYR A 1047 -32.13 -22.73 -14.63
N LYS A 1048 -32.84 -22.99 -13.51
CA LYS A 1048 -32.29 -23.35 -12.20
C LYS A 1048 -31.26 -22.34 -11.68
N VAL A 1049 -31.71 -21.11 -11.49
CA VAL A 1049 -30.97 -20.08 -10.75
C VAL A 1049 -30.76 -20.56 -9.33
N ASP A 1050 -29.52 -20.44 -8.85
CA ASP A 1050 -29.13 -20.97 -7.55
C ASP A 1050 -29.46 -19.98 -6.44
N LEU A 1051 -28.98 -18.75 -6.62
CA LEU A 1051 -29.13 -17.64 -5.70
C LEU A 1051 -29.72 -16.44 -6.45
N ALA A 1052 -30.68 -15.77 -5.81
CA ALA A 1052 -31.27 -14.52 -6.30
C ALA A 1052 -31.16 -13.43 -5.21
N PHE A 1053 -30.38 -12.39 -5.49
CA PHE A 1053 -30.02 -11.33 -4.55
C PHE A 1053 -30.83 -10.04 -4.76
N TYR A 1054 -31.15 -9.37 -3.65
CA TYR A 1054 -31.90 -8.11 -3.62
C TYR A 1054 -31.27 -7.11 -2.65
N GLY A 1055 -31.20 -5.85 -3.08
CA GLY A 1055 -30.94 -4.69 -2.22
C GLY A 1055 -32.25 -4.13 -1.64
N HIS A 1056 -32.40 -2.80 -1.68
CA HIS A 1056 -33.57 -1.98 -1.33
C HIS A 1056 -34.06 -2.06 0.13
N VAL A 1057 -34.30 -3.26 0.64
CA VAL A 1057 -34.68 -3.51 2.03
C VAL A 1057 -33.41 -3.53 2.87
N HIS A 1058 -33.23 -2.52 3.73
CA HIS A 1058 -32.02 -2.33 4.54
C HIS A 1058 -31.94 -3.29 5.74
N ASN A 1059 -31.85 -4.59 5.48
CA ASN A 1059 -31.57 -5.64 6.46
C ASN A 1059 -30.98 -6.86 5.73
N TYR A 1060 -30.85 -8.00 6.42
CA TYR A 1060 -30.51 -9.28 5.80
C TYR A 1060 -31.59 -10.33 6.06
N GLU A 1061 -32.03 -11.03 5.01
CA GLU A 1061 -32.95 -12.16 5.10
C GLU A 1061 -32.63 -13.23 4.05
N ARG A 1062 -32.70 -14.51 4.45
CA ARG A 1062 -32.47 -15.66 3.57
C ARG A 1062 -33.66 -16.62 3.56
N SER A 1063 -34.11 -17.02 2.37
CA SER A 1063 -35.14 -18.03 2.18
C SER A 1063 -34.59 -19.47 2.23
N CYS A 1064 -35.50 -20.43 2.33
CA CYS A 1064 -35.27 -21.80 1.86
C CYS A 1064 -35.15 -21.84 0.32
N PRO A 1065 -34.62 -22.93 -0.28
CA PRO A 1065 -34.90 -23.26 -1.68
C PRO A 1065 -36.41 -23.25 -1.91
N ILE A 1066 -36.91 -22.38 -2.79
CA ILE A 1066 -38.33 -22.04 -2.88
C ILE A 1066 -38.80 -21.92 -4.33
N TYR A 1067 -40.05 -22.32 -4.55
CA TYR A 1067 -40.79 -22.10 -5.79
C TYR A 1067 -42.28 -21.96 -5.48
N GLN A 1068 -43.00 -21.05 -6.16
CA GLN A 1068 -44.44 -20.80 -5.94
C GLN A 1068 -44.83 -20.66 -4.46
N ASN A 1069 -44.02 -19.90 -3.71
CA ASN A 1069 -44.17 -19.61 -2.27
C ASN A 1069 -44.05 -20.83 -1.33
N GLN A 1070 -43.57 -21.98 -1.81
CA GLN A 1070 -43.37 -23.22 -1.05
C GLN A 1070 -41.89 -23.62 -1.00
N CYS A 1071 -41.39 -23.98 0.20
CA CYS A 1071 -40.06 -24.57 0.32
C CYS A 1071 -40.04 -25.93 -0.37
N VAL A 1072 -39.13 -26.09 -1.33
CA VAL A 1072 -38.88 -27.33 -2.05
C VAL A 1072 -37.70 -28.09 -1.42
N LYS A 1073 -37.44 -29.32 -1.85
CA LYS A 1073 -36.42 -30.17 -1.21
C LYS A 1073 -35.03 -29.93 -1.78
N SER A 1074 -34.05 -30.56 -1.14
CA SER A 1074 -32.72 -30.75 -1.72
C SER A 1074 -32.21 -32.13 -1.30
N GLY A 1075 -31.85 -32.96 -2.27
CA GLY A 1075 -31.28 -34.29 -2.03
C GLY A 1075 -32.27 -35.46 -1.89
N ARG A 1076 -31.80 -36.66 -2.27
CA ARG A 1076 -32.57 -37.92 -2.26
C ARG A 1076 -32.74 -38.51 -0.86
N SER A 1077 -33.84 -38.19 -0.19
CA SER A 1077 -34.33 -38.97 0.96
C SER A 1077 -35.16 -40.16 0.48
N HIS A 1078 -34.53 -41.32 0.28
CA HIS A 1078 -35.25 -42.59 0.06
C HIS A 1078 -35.98 -43.01 1.35
N TYR A 1079 -37.27 -42.65 1.46
CA TYR A 1079 -38.16 -43.17 2.49
C TYR A 1079 -39.42 -43.76 1.83
N SER A 1080 -39.32 -45.04 1.46
CA SER A 1080 -40.44 -45.83 0.95
C SER A 1080 -41.29 -46.35 2.12
N GLY A 1081 -42.17 -45.49 2.63
CA GLY A 1081 -43.20 -45.83 3.62
C GLY A 1081 -44.59 -45.35 3.15
N PRO A 1082 -45.68 -45.99 3.60
CA PRO A 1082 -47.04 -45.60 3.19
C PRO A 1082 -47.38 -44.20 3.70
N VAL A 1083 -48.16 -43.46 2.91
CA VAL A 1083 -48.59 -42.09 3.23
C VAL A 1083 -49.70 -42.13 4.27
N ASP A 1084 -49.40 -41.68 5.48
CA ASP A 1084 -50.39 -41.26 6.48
C ASP A 1084 -50.28 -39.73 6.72
N GLY A 1085 -51.41 -39.08 6.97
CA GLY A 1085 -51.64 -37.65 6.74
C GLY A 1085 -51.06 -36.68 7.77
N THR A 1086 -50.05 -37.08 8.57
CA THR A 1086 -49.59 -36.31 9.74
C THR A 1086 -48.06 -36.19 9.87
N ILE A 1087 -47.42 -35.42 8.97
CA ILE A 1087 -46.00 -35.07 9.08
C ILE A 1087 -45.83 -33.58 9.45
N HIS A 1088 -45.44 -33.32 10.70
CA HIS A 1088 -45.11 -31.98 11.19
C HIS A 1088 -43.59 -31.81 11.42
N ASN A 1089 -43.00 -30.79 10.79
CA ASN A 1089 -41.86 -29.97 11.24
C ASN A 1089 -40.50 -30.61 11.63
N GLN A 1090 -40.28 -31.93 11.54
CA GLN A 1090 -38.98 -32.51 11.95
C GLN A 1090 -37.84 -32.41 10.91
N CYS A 1091 -38.14 -32.31 9.60
CA CYS A 1091 -37.09 -32.34 8.57
C CYS A 1091 -36.32 -31.01 8.34
N VAL A 1092 -36.73 -29.88 8.94
CA VAL A 1092 -36.20 -28.53 8.62
C VAL A 1092 -35.21 -28.00 9.68
N LYS A 1093 -34.55 -28.90 10.43
CA LYS A 1093 -33.51 -28.55 11.42
C LYS A 1093 -32.10 -29.05 11.10
N SER A 1094 -31.95 -30.14 10.33
CA SER A 1094 -30.63 -30.71 10.00
C SER A 1094 -30.05 -30.25 8.64
N GLY A 1095 -30.83 -29.56 7.81
CA GLY A 1095 -30.43 -29.17 6.43
C GLY A 1095 -30.44 -27.66 6.15
N ARG A 1096 -30.28 -26.80 7.17
CA ARG A 1096 -30.34 -25.32 6.99
C ARG A 1096 -29.06 -24.69 6.43
N SER A 1097 -27.94 -25.40 6.57
CA SER A 1097 -26.58 -24.97 6.24
C SER A 1097 -25.90 -25.83 5.16
N HIS A 1098 -26.52 -26.94 4.72
CA HIS A 1098 -25.91 -27.85 3.74
C HIS A 1098 -26.99 -28.39 2.77
N TYR A 1099 -26.94 -27.92 1.53
CA TYR A 1099 -27.75 -28.43 0.43
C TYR A 1099 -26.91 -29.41 -0.41
N SER A 1100 -27.51 -30.51 -0.87
CA SER A 1100 -26.78 -31.49 -1.67
C SER A 1100 -27.62 -32.18 -2.75
N GLY A 1101 -26.98 -32.55 -3.86
CA GLY A 1101 -27.65 -33.04 -5.06
C GLY A 1101 -28.49 -31.94 -5.73
N PRO A 1102 -29.61 -32.29 -6.39
CA PRO A 1102 -30.51 -31.30 -6.97
C PRO A 1102 -31.02 -30.33 -5.89
N VAL A 1103 -31.01 -29.05 -6.22
CA VAL A 1103 -31.62 -27.98 -5.43
C VAL A 1103 -32.91 -27.64 -6.18
N ASP A 1104 -34.06 -28.03 -5.64
CA ASP A 1104 -35.30 -28.12 -6.43
C ASP A 1104 -35.96 -26.76 -6.75
N GLY A 1105 -35.35 -25.64 -6.34
CA GLY A 1105 -35.77 -24.26 -6.58
C GLY A 1105 -34.79 -23.24 -5.98
N THR A 1106 -34.90 -21.98 -6.38
CA THR A 1106 -33.93 -20.91 -6.07
C THR A 1106 -33.91 -20.52 -4.58
N ILE A 1107 -32.74 -20.14 -4.06
CA ILE A 1107 -32.59 -19.50 -2.75
C ILE A 1107 -32.60 -17.98 -2.96
N HIS A 1108 -33.48 -17.26 -2.26
CA HIS A 1108 -33.57 -15.81 -2.32
C HIS A 1108 -32.93 -15.16 -1.10
N VAL A 1109 -32.23 -14.04 -1.32
CA VAL A 1109 -31.46 -13.35 -0.30
C VAL A 1109 -31.66 -11.84 -0.42
N VAL A 1110 -32.16 -11.22 0.65
CA VAL A 1110 -32.10 -9.77 0.86
C VAL A 1110 -30.77 -9.45 1.52
N VAL A 1111 -30.05 -8.47 0.97
CA VAL A 1111 -28.72 -8.02 1.44
C VAL A 1111 -28.60 -6.49 1.31
N GLY A 1112 -29.70 -5.75 1.46
CA GLY A 1112 -29.71 -4.29 1.40
C GLY A 1112 -29.11 -3.61 2.65
N GLY A 1113 -28.71 -4.35 3.68
CA GLY A 1113 -28.02 -3.85 4.89
C GLY A 1113 -26.62 -3.26 4.66
N GLY A 1114 -26.27 -2.81 3.46
CA GLY A 1114 -24.92 -2.32 3.11
C GLY A 1114 -24.49 -1.03 3.82
N GLY A 1115 -25.43 -0.21 4.33
CA GLY A 1115 -25.08 0.94 5.16
C GLY A 1115 -26.20 1.92 5.47
N SER A 1116 -27.22 2.00 4.60
CA SER A 1116 -28.41 2.86 4.78
C SER A 1116 -29.28 2.42 5.96
N HIS A 1117 -29.96 3.39 6.58
CA HIS A 1117 -30.85 3.23 7.73
C HIS A 1117 -31.70 1.94 7.71
N LEU A 1118 -31.54 1.10 8.75
CA LEU A 1118 -32.10 -0.25 8.78
C LEU A 1118 -33.63 -0.29 8.71
N SER A 1119 -34.17 -1.22 7.91
CA SER A 1119 -35.61 -1.45 7.76
C SER A 1119 -36.09 -2.64 8.59
N THR A 1120 -37.24 -2.51 9.24
CA THR A 1120 -37.75 -3.48 10.21
C THR A 1120 -38.52 -4.62 9.55
N PHE A 1121 -38.49 -5.81 10.17
CA PHE A 1121 -39.30 -6.94 9.71
C PHE A 1121 -40.76 -6.80 10.17
N SER A 1122 -41.68 -7.28 9.34
CA SER A 1122 -43.09 -7.45 9.70
C SER A 1122 -43.27 -8.41 10.87
N GLY A 1123 -44.38 -8.26 11.60
CA GLY A 1123 -44.74 -9.15 12.71
C GLY A 1123 -45.06 -10.60 12.29
N VAL A 1124 -45.17 -10.85 10.97
CA VAL A 1124 -45.31 -12.20 10.41
C VAL A 1124 -43.92 -12.76 10.12
N THR A 1125 -43.70 -14.03 10.44
CA THR A 1125 -42.49 -14.76 10.03
C THR A 1125 -42.89 -15.84 9.04
N PRO A 1126 -42.71 -15.65 7.73
CA PRO A 1126 -43.09 -16.62 6.71
C PRO A 1126 -42.35 -17.95 6.89
N ARG A 1127 -43.00 -19.07 6.53
CA ARG A 1127 -42.39 -20.42 6.65
C ARG A 1127 -41.11 -20.61 5.85
N TRP A 1128 -40.89 -19.78 4.83
CA TRP A 1128 -39.71 -19.81 3.99
C TRP A 1128 -38.52 -19.01 4.55
N SER A 1129 -38.75 -18.13 5.52
CA SER A 1129 -37.71 -17.34 6.18
C SER A 1129 -36.85 -18.26 7.06
N LEU A 1130 -35.58 -18.49 6.67
CA LEU A 1130 -34.66 -19.36 7.40
C LEU A 1130 -33.78 -18.60 8.39
N TYR A 1131 -33.35 -17.39 8.01
CA TYR A 1131 -32.52 -16.49 8.80
C TYR A 1131 -32.90 -15.04 8.51
N ARG A 1132 -32.84 -14.17 9.52
CA ARG A 1132 -33.06 -12.72 9.44
C ARG A 1132 -32.14 -12.00 10.41
N ASP A 1133 -31.62 -10.85 10.02
CA ASP A 1133 -30.77 -9.98 10.85
C ASP A 1133 -31.12 -8.50 10.61
N TYR A 1134 -31.21 -7.73 11.69
CA TYR A 1134 -31.48 -6.29 11.67
C TYR A 1134 -30.18 -5.58 12.06
N ASP A 1135 -29.23 -5.54 11.13
CA ASP A 1135 -27.89 -4.98 11.31
C ASP A 1135 -27.26 -4.71 9.93
N TYR A 1136 -26.10 -4.05 9.94
CA TYR A 1136 -25.33 -3.80 8.72
C TYR A 1136 -24.44 -4.99 8.35
N GLY A 1137 -24.42 -5.36 7.08
CA GLY A 1137 -23.66 -6.50 6.59
C GLY A 1137 -23.72 -6.72 5.08
N PHE A 1138 -22.92 -7.67 4.61
CA PHE A 1138 -22.73 -8.02 3.21
C PHE A 1138 -22.58 -9.54 3.05
N VAL A 1139 -22.62 -10.05 1.81
CA VAL A 1139 -22.45 -11.47 1.51
C VAL A 1139 -21.14 -11.72 0.76
N LYS A 1140 -20.43 -12.79 1.14
CA LYS A 1140 -19.29 -13.37 0.43
C LYS A 1140 -19.69 -14.74 -0.16
N LEU A 1141 -19.26 -15.00 -1.39
CA LEU A 1141 -19.48 -16.26 -2.10
C LEU A 1141 -18.14 -16.89 -2.47
N THR A 1142 -17.90 -18.12 -2.02
CA THR A 1142 -16.63 -18.83 -2.21
C THR A 1142 -16.88 -20.14 -2.94
N ALA A 1143 -16.63 -20.17 -4.26
CA ALA A 1143 -16.74 -21.37 -5.07
C ALA A 1143 -15.41 -22.15 -5.05
N PHE A 1144 -15.29 -23.13 -4.16
CA PHE A 1144 -14.07 -23.95 -4.03
C PHE A 1144 -13.79 -24.82 -5.25
N ASN A 1145 -14.83 -25.23 -5.97
CA ASN A 1145 -14.75 -25.99 -7.23
C ASN A 1145 -16.15 -26.03 -7.90
N HIS A 1146 -16.24 -26.74 -9.03
CA HIS A 1146 -17.47 -26.83 -9.83
C HIS A 1146 -18.63 -27.54 -9.09
N SER A 1147 -18.34 -28.30 -8.02
CA SER A 1147 -19.32 -29.05 -7.25
C SER A 1147 -19.60 -28.48 -5.86
N SER A 1148 -18.82 -27.49 -5.39
CA SER A 1148 -18.91 -26.94 -4.03
C SER A 1148 -18.88 -25.41 -3.98
N LEU A 1149 -19.98 -24.81 -3.53
CA LEU A 1149 -20.12 -23.39 -3.20
C LEU A 1149 -20.32 -23.20 -1.69
N LEU A 1150 -19.67 -22.20 -1.12
CA LEU A 1150 -19.93 -21.66 0.22
C LEU A 1150 -20.53 -20.26 0.10
N PHE A 1151 -21.54 -20.00 0.93
CA PHE A 1151 -22.18 -18.70 1.15
C PHE A 1151 -21.92 -18.26 2.58
N GLU A 1152 -21.54 -16.99 2.78
CA GLU A 1152 -21.30 -16.38 4.08
C GLU A 1152 -21.91 -14.97 4.14
N TYR A 1153 -22.82 -14.73 5.08
CA TYR A 1153 -23.25 -13.37 5.45
C TYR A 1153 -22.36 -12.85 6.58
N LYS A 1154 -21.69 -11.73 6.33
CA LYS A 1154 -20.72 -11.08 7.22
C LYS A 1154 -21.30 -9.75 7.73
N LYS A 1155 -21.24 -9.49 9.04
CA LYS A 1155 -21.63 -8.18 9.60
C LYS A 1155 -20.53 -7.14 9.34
N SER A 1156 -20.91 -5.92 8.99
CA SER A 1156 -19.98 -4.81 8.77
C SER A 1156 -19.33 -4.31 10.06
N SER A 1157 -19.95 -4.54 11.21
CA SER A 1157 -19.47 -4.10 12.52
C SER A 1157 -18.20 -4.85 13.00
N ASP A 1158 -17.96 -6.08 12.55
CA ASP A 1158 -16.81 -6.88 13.01
C ASP A 1158 -16.20 -7.84 11.97
N GLY A 1159 -16.74 -7.90 10.75
CA GLY A 1159 -16.26 -8.74 9.66
C GLY A 1159 -16.49 -10.24 9.84
N LYS A 1160 -17.20 -10.69 10.88
CA LYS A 1160 -17.45 -12.12 11.16
C LYS A 1160 -18.69 -12.63 10.45
N VAL A 1161 -18.74 -13.94 10.23
CA VAL A 1161 -19.86 -14.66 9.61
C VAL A 1161 -20.96 -14.94 10.63
N TYR A 1162 -22.21 -14.55 10.32
CA TYR A 1162 -23.37 -14.75 11.19
C TYR A 1162 -24.42 -15.73 10.62
N ASP A 1163 -24.49 -15.87 9.30
CA ASP A 1163 -25.26 -16.91 8.62
C ASP A 1163 -24.43 -17.49 7.47
N SER A 1164 -24.58 -18.80 7.22
CA SER A 1164 -23.80 -19.48 6.17
C SER A 1164 -24.49 -20.76 5.70
N PHE A 1165 -24.18 -21.17 4.48
CA PHE A 1165 -24.52 -22.49 3.96
C PHE A 1165 -23.59 -22.93 2.83
N THR A 1166 -23.57 -24.23 2.54
CA THR A 1166 -22.88 -24.81 1.39
C THR A 1166 -23.86 -25.47 0.42
N ILE A 1167 -23.56 -25.43 -0.88
CA ILE A 1167 -24.21 -26.26 -1.91
C ILE A 1167 -23.17 -27.26 -2.44
N ALA A 1168 -23.47 -28.55 -2.34
CA ALA A 1168 -22.59 -29.66 -2.73
C ALA A 1168 -23.29 -30.61 -3.73
N ARG A 1169 -23.03 -30.46 -5.04
CA ARG A 1169 -23.77 -31.15 -6.11
C ARG A 1169 -22.93 -31.35 -7.37
N GLU A 1170 -23.25 -32.34 -8.19
CA GLU A 1170 -22.57 -32.58 -9.46
C GLU A 1170 -23.32 -31.98 -10.65
N TYR A 1171 -22.66 -31.82 -11.81
CA TYR A 1171 -23.33 -31.33 -13.04
C TYR A 1171 -24.57 -32.17 -13.44
N LYS A 1172 -24.54 -33.49 -13.19
CA LYS A 1172 -25.70 -34.40 -13.37
C LYS A 1172 -26.94 -33.95 -12.56
N ASP A 1173 -26.72 -33.31 -11.41
CA ASP A 1173 -27.76 -32.87 -10.49
C ASP A 1173 -28.32 -31.50 -10.91
N VAL A 1174 -27.50 -30.68 -11.60
CA VAL A 1174 -27.97 -29.48 -12.32
C VAL A 1174 -28.79 -29.88 -13.56
N LEU A 1175 -28.46 -30.99 -14.22
CA LEU A 1175 -29.28 -31.53 -15.33
C LEU A 1175 -30.59 -32.20 -14.86
N ALA A 1176 -30.60 -32.85 -13.70
CA ALA A 1176 -31.74 -33.62 -13.19
C ALA A 1176 -33.06 -32.81 -13.18
N CYS A 1177 -34.15 -33.40 -13.70
CA CYS A 1177 -35.44 -32.71 -13.77
C CYS A 1177 -36.02 -32.39 -12.39
N VAL A 1178 -36.53 -31.16 -12.24
CA VAL A 1178 -37.25 -30.65 -11.06
C VAL A 1178 -38.61 -30.07 -11.50
N HIS A 1179 -39.45 -29.62 -10.56
CA HIS A 1179 -40.75 -29.04 -10.89
C HIS A 1179 -40.60 -27.86 -11.87
N ASP A 1180 -41.40 -27.83 -12.94
CA ASP A 1180 -41.34 -26.84 -14.04
C ASP A 1180 -39.95 -26.62 -14.70
N SER A 1181 -39.00 -27.55 -14.49
CA SER A 1181 -37.72 -27.58 -15.20
C SER A 1181 -37.32 -29.01 -15.55
N CYS A 1182 -37.85 -29.48 -16.68
CA CYS A 1182 -37.49 -30.74 -17.33
C CYS A 1182 -37.49 -30.56 -18.84
N ALA A 1183 -36.44 -31.03 -19.52
CA ALA A 1183 -36.32 -30.89 -20.97
C ALA A 1183 -37.27 -31.86 -21.71
N PRO A 1184 -37.82 -31.49 -22.88
CA PRO A 1184 -38.56 -32.41 -23.73
C PRO A 1184 -37.73 -33.64 -24.10
N THR A 1185 -38.33 -34.83 -24.03
CA THR A 1185 -37.71 -36.10 -24.41
C THR A 1185 -38.45 -36.72 -25.60
N THR A 1186 -37.75 -37.56 -26.37
CA THR A 1186 -38.33 -38.36 -27.45
C THR A 1186 -38.42 -39.83 -27.05
N LEU A 1187 -39.38 -40.55 -27.62
CA LEU A 1187 -39.52 -42.01 -27.47
C LEU A 1187 -38.72 -42.79 -28.51
N ALA A 1188 -38.00 -42.11 -29.41
CA ALA A 1188 -37.06 -42.76 -30.32
C ALA A 1188 -35.85 -43.33 -29.55
N SER A 1189 -35.31 -44.45 -30.03
CA SER A 1189 -34.15 -45.18 -29.47
C SER A 1189 -33.24 -45.67 -30.58
#